data_AF-A0A5J4V790-F1
#
_entry.id   AF-A0A5J4V790-F1
#
_cell.length_a   1.000
_cell.length_b   1.000
_cell.length_c   1.000
_cell.angle_alpha   90.00
_cell.angle_beta   90.00
_cell.angle_gamma   90.00
#
_symmetry.space_group_name_H-M   'P 1'
#
loop_
_entity.id
_entity.type
_entity.pdbx_description
1 polymer ?
#
loop_
_entity_poly.entity_id
_entity_poly.type
_entity_poly.pdbx_seq_one_letter_code
_entity_poly.pdbx_strand_id
1 'polypeptide(L)'
;ITEKDKIEESKKKLDEEFKNLKHKASQEEEDKRKKAEDKADKEEEKRKKLKKKKNEMEKEADKDDKEKKKDDDEKHQLEEELDYVKEQLKEEQQQRRKIEIDNEREKDDKQKLELLLESIKEEKKKLTSDMKDETEEKKKQQIYIQQLEKENKQLKQELETKEQELKKKIDEVRSDLERDKIHQEKLNEHILGDKMKLEDEKKNVDRQLIALKEDFQNTLAEKQKDDIEKKQIKDTLKLLEQQSQQIITEKDKIEESKKKLDEEFKNLKHKASQEEEKRKMFEEEAKLLKVEGSRIILTAAKECNAAEELTNSAISSIIETAKSGDRERKIALGRSKMWKDLTHELKRGLNLQIQPQPQEYQGIGSINMNNLSNSYSDMSQFNSSPTSTPQSSPPIQSSLIQQQNSTSNSQSTNSTQQSNTSNTNTNQTPIQNAQSGIPRSRSDVRMEIMNKKNQLQNQKEEEQKEKEDADSAQSKEKDEQIADEKSDVLNDTLTKKKAKETLTSKLNQKSGAQTDRVHVREHPQREEDLVMRQKIRRRAEKIFEIAWRVFEGNDDLEGRVQAESSGFIDAMMYVLLLQPLDTLTQTHSRAIYFFGRKGNNEMYHFLFEKGALNVLLRLCDHNDPAVVMDAVSTIDNIVIGGGNRALSEQHHPYFAAVAHMNGIEKIFNLLKRHDLSKGVQDTAALCLGKLFKGREVGVYDIKPIKKPESGPTESEKSDQKSQNEAESEKKGEINQIELRLQMKREIVGYIKELVDSTNERTKDMAVSVIKVLCLNEGNHKEIVTKDFVIKMSNFLNQGNERVVNNVLLIFLYLMQNGSQSTQARVSQTVDVEKVKKLTTQQTNTQTGRVIAINAKTLLEFF
;
A
#
# COMPACT_ATOMS: atom_id res chain seq x y z
N ILE A 1 17.05 18.89 -25.55
CA ILE A 1 17.65 18.91 -26.90
C ILE A 1 18.09 17.50 -27.25
N THR A 2 19.19 16.98 -26.70
CA THR A 2 19.74 15.64 -27.00
C THR A 2 18.75 14.47 -27.03
N GLU A 3 17.72 14.43 -26.17
CA GLU A 3 16.66 13.41 -26.23
C GLU A 3 15.68 13.60 -27.39
N LYS A 4 15.34 14.85 -27.74
CA LYS A 4 14.57 15.14 -28.95
C LYS A 4 15.33 14.64 -30.18
N ASP A 5 16.64 14.89 -30.22
CA ASP A 5 17.50 14.47 -31.33
C ASP A 5 17.55 12.94 -31.45
N LYS A 6 17.67 12.23 -30.32
CA LYS A 6 17.53 10.75 -30.26
C LYS A 6 16.16 10.27 -30.74
N ILE A 7 15.07 10.93 -30.34
CA ILE A 7 13.70 10.58 -30.78
C ILE A 7 13.55 10.80 -32.28
N GLU A 8 14.11 11.88 -32.83
CA GLU A 8 14.11 12.16 -34.28
C GLU A 8 14.95 11.14 -35.05
N GLU A 9 16.08 10.67 -34.49
CA GLU A 9 16.90 9.59 -35.06
C GLU A 9 16.17 8.24 -35.01
N SER A 10 15.51 7.91 -33.90
CA SER A 10 14.69 6.70 -33.77
C SER A 10 13.53 6.68 -34.75
N LYS A 11 12.83 7.81 -34.96
CA LYS A 11 11.78 7.92 -35.98
C LYS A 11 12.32 7.64 -37.39
N LYS A 12 13.46 8.26 -37.77
CA LYS A 12 14.07 8.06 -39.09
C LYS A 12 14.39 6.60 -39.37
N LYS A 13 14.93 5.87 -38.37
CA LYS A 13 15.19 4.42 -38.49
C LYS A 13 13.91 3.63 -38.66
N LEU A 14 12.85 3.96 -37.91
CA LEU A 14 11.55 3.30 -37.99
C LEU A 14 10.84 3.57 -39.35
N ASP A 15 10.99 4.77 -39.91
CA ASP A 15 10.52 5.12 -41.25
C ASP A 15 11.31 4.39 -42.36
N GLU A 16 12.61 4.14 -42.18
CA GLU A 16 13.41 3.31 -43.08
C GLU A 16 13.04 1.83 -42.99
N GLU A 17 12.89 1.27 -41.78
CA GLU A 17 12.40 -0.10 -41.58
C GLU A 17 11.02 -0.31 -42.22
N PHE A 18 10.10 0.67 -42.06
CA PHE A 18 8.78 0.60 -42.68
C PHE A 18 8.83 0.66 -44.22
N LYS A 19 9.70 1.50 -44.81
CA LYS A 19 9.96 1.51 -46.26
C LYS A 19 10.52 0.18 -46.75
N ASN A 20 11.48 -0.40 -46.03
CA ASN A 20 12.11 -1.68 -46.37
C ASN A 20 11.10 -2.84 -46.30
N LEU A 21 10.26 -2.89 -45.25
CA LEU A 21 9.17 -3.86 -45.14
C LEU A 21 8.15 -3.71 -46.27
N LYS A 22 7.76 -2.48 -46.63
CA LYS A 22 6.86 -2.23 -47.77
C LYS A 22 7.47 -2.68 -49.09
N HIS A 23 8.76 -2.45 -49.31
CA HIS A 23 9.44 -2.90 -50.53
C HIS A 23 9.50 -4.44 -50.60
N LYS A 24 9.83 -5.11 -49.48
CA LYS A 24 9.88 -6.58 -49.38
C LYS A 24 8.51 -7.21 -49.64
N ALA A 25 7.43 -6.65 -49.07
CA ALA A 25 6.07 -7.11 -49.33
C ALA A 25 5.71 -6.99 -50.83
N SER A 26 6.03 -5.86 -51.46
CA SER A 26 5.80 -5.65 -52.89
C SER A 26 6.59 -6.62 -53.77
N GLN A 27 7.82 -7.00 -53.37
CA GLN A 27 8.61 -8.01 -54.07
C GLN A 27 8.01 -9.41 -53.91
N GLU A 28 7.57 -9.79 -52.70
CA GLU A 28 6.92 -11.09 -52.47
C GLU A 28 5.58 -11.22 -53.21
N GLU A 29 4.84 -10.13 -53.39
CA GLU A 29 3.62 -10.07 -54.22
C GLU A 29 3.94 -10.25 -55.71
N GLU A 30 4.96 -9.54 -56.23
CA GLU A 30 5.42 -9.68 -57.62
C GLU A 30 5.95 -11.09 -57.93
N ASP A 31 6.68 -11.70 -56.98
CA ASP A 31 7.22 -13.05 -57.08
C ASP A 31 6.12 -14.13 -57.05
N LYS A 32 5.07 -13.94 -56.24
CA LYS A 32 3.87 -14.80 -56.26
C LYS A 32 3.15 -14.68 -57.59
N ARG A 33 2.97 -13.45 -58.09
CA ARG A 33 2.32 -13.18 -59.37
C ARG A 33 3.03 -13.85 -60.54
N LYS A 34 4.36 -13.68 -60.64
CA LYS A 34 5.17 -14.36 -61.68
C LYS A 34 4.98 -15.88 -61.63
N LYS A 35 5.03 -16.49 -60.43
CA LYS A 35 4.81 -17.94 -60.23
C LYS A 35 3.38 -18.39 -60.58
N ALA A 36 2.38 -17.51 -60.48
CA ALA A 36 1.01 -17.79 -60.89
C ALA A 36 0.86 -17.70 -62.43
N GLU A 37 1.43 -16.69 -63.07
CA GLU A 37 1.48 -16.55 -64.54
C GLU A 37 2.24 -17.76 -65.16
N ASP A 38 3.40 -18.12 -64.60
CA ASP A 38 4.18 -19.33 -64.94
C ASP A 38 3.38 -20.64 -64.83
N LYS A 39 2.38 -20.71 -63.94
CA LYS A 39 1.52 -21.89 -63.78
C LYS A 39 0.35 -21.85 -64.77
N ALA A 40 -0.25 -20.68 -64.99
CA ALA A 40 -1.36 -20.49 -65.91
C ALA A 40 -0.96 -20.87 -67.35
N ASP A 41 0.21 -20.44 -67.83
CA ASP A 41 0.73 -20.77 -69.16
C ASP A 41 0.92 -22.29 -69.34
N LYS A 42 1.42 -22.97 -68.30
CA LYS A 42 1.62 -24.44 -68.30
C LYS A 42 0.28 -25.19 -68.27
N GLU A 43 -0.75 -24.65 -67.62
CA GLU A 43 -2.12 -25.18 -67.70
C GLU A 43 -2.77 -24.92 -69.07
N GLU A 44 -2.56 -23.75 -69.68
CA GLU A 44 -3.10 -23.47 -71.01
C GLU A 44 -2.42 -24.31 -72.10
N GLU A 45 -1.11 -24.54 -72.01
CA GLU A 45 -0.41 -25.46 -72.91
C GLU A 45 -0.93 -26.91 -72.77
N LYS A 46 -1.20 -27.37 -71.54
CA LYS A 46 -1.89 -28.65 -71.29
C LYS A 46 -3.29 -28.67 -71.91
N ARG A 47 -4.11 -27.62 -71.73
CA ARG A 47 -5.46 -27.54 -72.33
C ARG A 47 -5.40 -27.54 -73.87
N LYS A 48 -4.41 -26.89 -74.49
CA LYS A 48 -4.17 -26.94 -75.93
C LYS A 48 -3.83 -28.35 -76.41
N LYS A 49 -2.96 -29.08 -75.68
CA LYS A 49 -2.61 -30.49 -75.97
C LYS A 49 -3.80 -31.43 -75.82
N LEU A 50 -4.58 -31.32 -74.73
CA LEU A 50 -5.81 -32.09 -74.51
C LEU A 50 -6.88 -31.83 -75.58
N LYS A 51 -7.12 -30.56 -75.93
CA LYS A 51 -8.06 -30.20 -77.00
C LYS A 51 -7.59 -30.69 -78.37
N LYS A 52 -6.27 -30.75 -78.61
CA LYS A 52 -5.71 -31.37 -79.82
C LYS A 52 -5.98 -32.89 -79.83
N LYS A 53 -5.65 -33.65 -78.78
CA LYS A 53 -5.94 -35.10 -78.73
C LYS A 53 -7.44 -35.38 -78.90
N LYS A 54 -8.33 -34.61 -78.25
CA LYS A 54 -9.78 -34.73 -78.41
C LYS A 54 -10.21 -34.55 -79.88
N ASN A 55 -9.74 -33.49 -80.53
CA ASN A 55 -10.03 -33.21 -81.94
C ASN A 55 -9.35 -34.19 -82.93
N GLU A 56 -8.43 -35.04 -82.46
CA GLU A 56 -7.81 -36.12 -83.23
C GLU A 56 -8.63 -37.41 -83.08
N MET A 57 -8.97 -37.80 -81.85
CA MET A 57 -9.87 -38.94 -81.59
C MET A 57 -11.26 -38.77 -82.25
N GLU A 58 -11.82 -37.56 -82.23
CA GLU A 58 -13.09 -37.26 -82.93
C GLU A 58 -12.98 -37.38 -84.47
N LYS A 59 -11.77 -37.35 -85.05
CA LYS A 59 -11.53 -37.52 -86.49
C LYS A 59 -11.15 -38.94 -86.92
N GLU A 60 -10.75 -39.77 -85.96
CA GLU A 60 -10.59 -41.21 -86.16
C GLU A 60 -11.95 -41.90 -86.00
N ALA A 61 -12.75 -41.50 -85.01
CA ALA A 61 -14.14 -41.95 -84.87
C ALA A 61 -15.02 -41.67 -86.11
N ASP A 62 -14.85 -40.51 -86.76
CA ASP A 62 -15.57 -40.13 -87.99
C ASP A 62 -15.10 -40.88 -89.27
N LYS A 63 -14.13 -41.80 -89.19
CA LYS A 63 -13.54 -42.46 -90.37
C LYS A 63 -13.85 -43.93 -90.56
N ASP A 64 -14.03 -44.70 -89.47
CA ASP A 64 -14.07 -46.16 -89.55
C ASP A 64 -15.50 -46.77 -89.55
N ASP A 65 -16.54 -45.98 -89.83
CA ASP A 65 -17.92 -46.47 -90.10
C ASP A 65 -18.05 -47.19 -91.46
N LYS A 66 -16.97 -47.88 -91.90
CA LYS A 66 -16.86 -48.60 -93.18
C LYS A 66 -15.93 -49.83 -93.21
N GLU A 67 -15.74 -50.58 -92.11
CA GLU A 67 -15.77 -52.06 -92.21
C GLU A 67 -15.86 -52.76 -90.84
N LYS A 68 -16.92 -53.57 -90.64
CA LYS A 68 -17.11 -54.36 -89.42
C LYS A 68 -16.15 -55.55 -89.35
N LYS A 69 -15.30 -55.59 -88.32
CA LYS A 69 -15.06 -56.75 -87.41
C LYS A 69 -13.71 -56.65 -86.66
N LYS A 70 -13.65 -55.82 -85.62
CA LYS A 70 -12.74 -56.03 -84.49
C LYS A 70 -13.22 -55.41 -83.16
N ASP A 71 -14.53 -55.24 -83.03
CA ASP A 71 -15.16 -54.11 -82.34
C ASP A 71 -15.25 -54.22 -80.79
N ASP A 72 -14.68 -55.26 -80.17
CA ASP A 72 -14.78 -55.49 -78.70
C ASP A 72 -13.55 -54.95 -77.93
N ASP A 73 -12.32 -55.20 -78.41
CA ASP A 73 -11.08 -54.77 -77.74
C ASP A 73 -10.93 -53.24 -77.74
N GLU A 74 -11.10 -52.60 -78.91
CA GLU A 74 -10.98 -51.14 -79.07
C GLU A 74 -12.08 -50.39 -78.32
N LYS A 75 -13.27 -50.98 -78.20
CA LYS A 75 -14.36 -50.43 -77.38
C LYS A 75 -14.02 -50.44 -75.88
N HIS A 76 -13.42 -51.52 -75.37
CA HIS A 76 -12.95 -51.55 -73.98
C HIS A 76 -11.83 -50.53 -73.74
N GLN A 77 -10.92 -50.35 -74.72
CA GLN A 77 -9.84 -49.38 -74.63
C GLN A 77 -10.34 -47.92 -74.64
N LEU A 78 -11.37 -47.63 -75.45
CA LEU A 78 -12.07 -46.33 -75.46
C LEU A 78 -12.88 -46.09 -74.18
N GLU A 79 -13.47 -47.12 -73.57
CA GLU A 79 -14.15 -47.00 -72.27
C GLU A 79 -13.17 -46.73 -71.12
N GLU A 80 -11.99 -47.35 -71.11
CA GLU A 80 -10.91 -47.04 -70.16
C GLU A 80 -10.33 -45.62 -70.35
N GLU A 81 -10.03 -45.19 -71.58
CA GLU A 81 -9.59 -43.80 -71.82
C GLU A 81 -10.66 -42.78 -71.41
N LEU A 82 -11.94 -43.09 -71.65
CA LEU A 82 -13.05 -42.21 -71.28
C LEU A 82 -13.19 -42.08 -69.75
N ASP A 83 -13.03 -43.16 -68.98
CA ASP A 83 -13.07 -43.11 -67.52
C ASP A 83 -11.82 -42.44 -66.93
N TYR A 84 -10.64 -42.64 -67.51
CA TYR A 84 -9.44 -41.86 -67.16
C TYR A 84 -9.64 -40.35 -67.38
N VAL A 85 -10.25 -39.95 -68.50
CA VAL A 85 -10.58 -38.55 -68.79
C VAL A 85 -11.65 -38.00 -67.83
N LYS A 86 -12.64 -38.81 -67.40
CA LYS A 86 -13.62 -38.40 -66.37
C LYS A 86 -12.93 -38.13 -65.03
N GLU A 87 -11.99 -38.97 -64.61
CA GLU A 87 -11.31 -38.78 -63.32
C GLU A 87 -10.35 -37.59 -63.34
N GLN A 88 -9.59 -37.40 -64.42
CA GLN A 88 -8.80 -36.18 -64.63
C GLN A 88 -9.68 -34.91 -64.64
N LEU A 89 -10.90 -34.98 -65.16
CA LEU A 89 -11.85 -33.86 -65.12
C LEU A 89 -12.37 -33.59 -63.69
N LYS A 90 -12.58 -34.63 -62.86
CA LYS A 90 -12.88 -34.44 -61.43
C LYS A 90 -11.71 -33.79 -60.70
N GLU A 91 -10.47 -34.22 -60.96
CA GLU A 91 -9.28 -33.62 -60.35
C GLU A 91 -9.15 -32.13 -60.73
N GLU A 92 -9.36 -31.75 -62.00
CA GLU A 92 -9.36 -30.33 -62.40
C GLU A 92 -10.48 -29.56 -61.70
N GLN A 93 -11.69 -30.13 -61.55
CA GLN A 93 -12.80 -29.50 -60.82
C GLN A 93 -12.50 -29.32 -59.32
N GLN A 94 -11.86 -30.29 -58.67
CA GLN A 94 -11.44 -30.16 -57.26
C GLN A 94 -10.34 -29.10 -57.10
N GLN A 95 -9.36 -29.07 -58.00
CA GLN A 95 -8.30 -28.04 -57.98
C GLN A 95 -8.87 -26.63 -58.23
N ARG A 96 -9.83 -26.48 -59.15
CA ARG A 96 -10.57 -25.22 -59.37
C ARG A 96 -11.30 -24.76 -58.11
N ARG A 97 -12.10 -25.63 -57.47
CA ARG A 97 -12.77 -25.30 -56.19
C ARG A 97 -11.79 -24.91 -55.08
N LYS A 98 -10.62 -25.55 -55.02
CA LYS A 98 -9.59 -25.16 -54.05
C LYS A 98 -9.04 -23.75 -54.32
N ILE A 99 -8.72 -23.43 -55.57
CA ILE A 99 -8.29 -22.09 -55.97
C ILE A 99 -9.39 -21.05 -55.70
N GLU A 100 -10.65 -21.39 -55.95
CA GLU A 100 -11.81 -20.55 -55.66
C GLU A 100 -11.92 -20.22 -54.15
N ILE A 101 -11.82 -21.23 -53.27
CA ILE A 101 -11.81 -21.07 -51.81
C ILE A 101 -10.60 -20.27 -51.32
N ASP A 102 -9.41 -20.51 -51.88
CA ASP A 102 -8.19 -19.80 -51.47
C ASP A 102 -8.20 -18.33 -51.97
N ASN A 103 -8.83 -18.04 -53.12
CA ASN A 103 -9.10 -16.67 -53.59
C ASN A 103 -10.16 -15.95 -52.73
N GLU A 104 -11.22 -16.65 -52.30
CA GLU A 104 -12.22 -16.09 -51.36
C GLU A 104 -11.57 -15.73 -50.01
N ARG A 105 -10.66 -16.58 -49.51
CA ARG A 105 -9.87 -16.29 -48.30
C ARG A 105 -8.95 -15.09 -48.46
N GLU A 106 -8.24 -14.97 -49.59
CA GLU A 106 -7.37 -13.82 -49.86
C GLU A 106 -8.18 -12.51 -49.94
N LYS A 107 -9.39 -12.56 -50.50
CA LYS A 107 -10.34 -11.43 -50.52
C LYS A 107 -10.82 -11.07 -49.10
N ASP A 108 -11.20 -12.06 -48.30
CA ASP A 108 -11.58 -11.90 -46.90
C ASP A 108 -10.46 -11.30 -46.04
N ASP A 109 -9.23 -11.79 -46.20
CA ASP A 109 -8.07 -11.32 -45.46
C ASP A 109 -7.62 -9.93 -45.92
N LYS A 110 -7.76 -9.60 -47.22
CA LYS A 110 -7.61 -8.23 -47.71
C LYS A 110 -8.66 -7.29 -47.10
N GLN A 111 -9.92 -7.71 -47.02
CA GLN A 111 -10.98 -6.90 -46.41
C GLN A 111 -10.75 -6.70 -44.89
N LYS A 112 -10.25 -7.71 -44.18
CA LYS A 112 -9.78 -7.58 -42.79
C LYS A 112 -8.60 -6.59 -42.68
N LEU A 113 -7.64 -6.64 -43.61
CA LEU A 113 -6.48 -5.75 -43.63
C LEU A 113 -6.89 -4.29 -43.89
N GLU A 114 -7.84 -4.05 -44.79
CA GLU A 114 -8.41 -2.72 -45.06
C GLU A 114 -9.15 -2.15 -43.83
N LEU A 115 -9.94 -2.97 -43.13
CA LEU A 115 -10.58 -2.59 -41.86
C LEU A 115 -9.55 -2.28 -40.75
N LEU A 116 -8.48 -3.06 -40.66
CA LEU A 116 -7.36 -2.81 -39.73
C LEU A 116 -6.65 -1.49 -40.06
N LEU A 117 -6.41 -1.22 -41.34
CA LEU A 117 -5.82 0.03 -41.83
C LEU A 117 -6.69 1.24 -41.48
N GLU A 118 -8.01 1.15 -41.63
CA GLU A 118 -8.92 2.25 -41.27
C GLU A 118 -8.99 2.46 -39.75
N SER A 119 -8.99 1.39 -38.97
CA SER A 119 -8.89 1.46 -37.51
C SER A 119 -7.60 2.16 -37.06
N ILE A 120 -6.47 1.84 -37.69
CA ILE A 120 -5.17 2.48 -37.40
C ILE A 120 -5.16 3.96 -37.83
N LYS A 121 -5.86 4.34 -38.92
CA LYS A 121 -6.00 5.75 -39.31
C LYS A 121 -6.80 6.55 -38.29
N GLU A 122 -7.96 6.04 -37.85
CA GLU A 122 -8.79 6.71 -36.84
C GLU A 122 -8.10 6.75 -35.47
N GLU A 123 -7.38 5.69 -35.06
CA GLU A 123 -6.57 5.71 -33.84
C GLU A 123 -5.42 6.73 -33.94
N LYS A 124 -4.69 6.80 -35.06
CA LYS A 124 -3.67 7.84 -35.30
C LYS A 124 -4.25 9.25 -35.31
N LYS A 125 -5.44 9.43 -35.89
CA LYS A 125 -6.18 10.71 -35.95
C LYS A 125 -6.64 11.14 -34.56
N LYS A 126 -7.13 10.20 -33.74
CA LYS A 126 -7.42 10.41 -32.32
C LYS A 126 -6.15 10.80 -31.56
N LEU A 127 -5.07 10.03 -31.66
CA LEU A 127 -3.78 10.32 -31.01
C LEU A 127 -3.25 11.72 -31.40
N THR A 128 -3.48 12.15 -32.63
CA THR A 128 -3.11 13.49 -33.13
C THR A 128 -4.02 14.60 -32.57
N SER A 129 -5.27 14.30 -32.18
CA SER A 129 -6.11 15.20 -31.40
C SER A 129 -5.64 15.24 -29.95
N ASP A 130 -5.49 14.08 -29.32
CA ASP A 130 -5.06 13.92 -27.92
C ASP A 130 -3.72 14.66 -27.68
N MET A 131 -2.76 14.59 -28.61
CA MET A 131 -1.50 15.37 -28.56
C MET A 131 -1.68 16.89 -28.72
N LYS A 132 -2.68 17.35 -29.49
CA LYS A 132 -2.99 18.80 -29.61
C LYS A 132 -3.65 19.32 -28.34
N ASP A 133 -4.57 18.54 -27.76
CA ASP A 133 -5.22 18.85 -26.49
C ASP A 133 -4.22 18.81 -25.33
N GLU A 134 -3.28 17.85 -25.31
CA GLU A 134 -2.14 17.82 -24.38
C GLU A 134 -1.20 19.03 -24.56
N THR A 135 -1.02 19.53 -25.80
CA THR A 135 -0.23 20.74 -26.07
C THR A 135 -0.95 22.01 -25.58
N GLU A 136 -2.27 22.10 -25.75
CA GLU A 136 -3.09 23.15 -25.13
C GLU A 136 -3.11 23.06 -23.60
N GLU A 137 -3.15 21.85 -23.04
CA GLU A 137 -3.07 21.66 -21.59
C GLU A 137 -1.70 22.08 -21.05
N LYS A 138 -0.59 21.73 -21.73
CA LYS A 138 0.76 22.21 -21.37
C LYS A 138 0.87 23.74 -21.39
N LYS A 139 0.22 24.44 -22.34
CA LYS A 139 0.14 25.91 -22.30
C LYS A 139 -0.65 26.42 -21.08
N LYS A 140 -1.80 25.81 -20.77
CA LYS A 140 -2.62 26.17 -19.60
C LYS A 140 -1.86 25.92 -18.29
N GLN A 141 -1.18 24.78 -18.18
CA GLN A 141 -0.29 24.46 -17.07
C GLN A 141 0.85 25.49 -16.96
N GLN A 142 1.45 25.94 -18.07
CA GLN A 142 2.52 26.94 -18.03
C GLN A 142 2.01 28.35 -17.64
N ILE A 143 0.82 28.75 -18.07
CA ILE A 143 0.15 29.98 -17.60
C ILE A 143 -0.15 29.86 -16.09
N TYR A 144 -0.62 28.70 -15.63
CA TYR A 144 -0.89 28.45 -14.22
C TYR A 144 0.39 28.47 -13.36
N ILE A 145 1.50 27.92 -13.86
CA ILE A 145 2.82 28.02 -13.22
C ILE A 145 3.25 29.49 -13.09
N GLN A 146 3.11 30.31 -14.14
CA GLN A 146 3.42 31.75 -14.07
C GLN A 146 2.54 32.50 -13.06
N GLN A 147 1.28 32.09 -12.89
CA GLN A 147 0.41 32.64 -11.85
C GLN A 147 0.84 32.19 -10.44
N LEU A 148 1.15 30.90 -10.25
CA LEU A 148 1.69 30.39 -8.98
C LEU A 148 3.03 31.03 -8.61
N GLU A 149 3.91 31.34 -9.58
CA GLU A 149 5.16 32.09 -9.35
C GLU A 149 4.88 33.52 -8.86
N LYS A 150 3.87 34.18 -9.43
CA LYS A 150 3.42 35.52 -9.00
C LYS A 150 2.83 35.50 -7.59
N GLU A 151 2.00 34.49 -7.27
CA GLU A 151 1.38 34.32 -5.96
C GLU A 151 2.41 33.95 -4.88
N ASN A 152 3.35 33.05 -5.19
CA ASN A 152 4.50 32.76 -4.30
C ASN A 152 5.37 34.00 -4.06
N LYS A 153 5.55 34.86 -5.07
CA LYS A 153 6.28 36.12 -4.91
C LYS A 153 5.56 37.09 -3.95
N GLN A 154 4.24 37.18 -4.03
CA GLN A 154 3.44 37.97 -3.08
C GLN A 154 3.49 37.36 -1.66
N LEU A 155 3.24 36.06 -1.52
CA LEU A 155 3.30 35.36 -0.22
C LEU A 155 4.66 35.51 0.45
N LYS A 156 5.75 35.53 -0.32
CA LYS A 156 7.10 35.80 0.20
C LYS A 156 7.23 37.22 0.77
N GLN A 157 6.66 38.23 0.11
CA GLN A 157 6.65 39.61 0.61
C GLN A 157 5.78 39.77 1.86
N GLU A 158 4.63 39.09 1.92
CA GLU A 158 3.78 39.04 3.12
C GLU A 158 4.47 38.33 4.29
N LEU A 159 5.22 37.25 4.04
CA LEU A 159 5.99 36.54 5.04
C LEU A 159 7.16 37.38 5.55
N GLU A 160 7.89 38.06 4.66
CA GLU A 160 8.97 38.99 5.03
C GLU A 160 8.46 40.17 5.87
N THR A 161 7.26 40.68 5.56
CA THR A 161 6.56 41.69 6.36
C THR A 161 6.20 41.15 7.76
N LYS A 162 5.63 39.93 7.84
CA LYS A 162 5.29 39.28 9.11
C LYS A 162 6.52 38.93 9.95
N GLU A 163 7.67 38.63 9.33
CA GLU A 163 8.94 38.46 10.06
C GLU A 163 9.47 39.77 10.64
N GLN A 164 9.26 40.91 9.97
CA GLN A 164 9.60 42.23 10.53
C GLN A 164 8.67 42.60 11.70
N GLU A 165 7.37 42.34 11.60
CA GLU A 165 6.44 42.49 12.73
C GLU A 165 6.81 41.60 13.92
N LEU A 166 7.18 40.34 13.66
CA LEU A 166 7.54 39.38 14.70
C LEU A 166 8.84 39.78 15.40
N LYS A 167 9.85 40.27 14.67
CA LYS A 167 11.07 40.84 15.26
C LYS A 167 10.73 42.00 16.20
N LYS A 168 9.89 42.94 15.76
CA LYS A 168 9.43 44.06 16.60
C LYS A 168 8.78 43.58 17.90
N LYS A 169 7.89 42.58 17.83
CA LYS A 169 7.23 41.97 19.00
C LYS A 169 8.21 41.23 19.92
N ILE A 170 9.24 40.59 19.37
CA ILE A 170 10.31 39.94 20.17
C ILE A 170 11.14 40.98 20.93
N ASP A 171 11.46 42.11 20.30
CA ASP A 171 12.23 43.18 20.96
C ASP A 171 11.39 43.98 21.96
N GLU A 172 10.07 44.12 21.74
CA GLU A 172 9.10 44.58 22.75
C GLU A 172 9.10 43.64 23.98
N VAL A 173 8.93 42.33 23.80
CA VAL A 173 8.95 41.33 24.90
C VAL A 173 10.30 41.26 25.62
N ARG A 174 11.42 41.52 24.93
CA ARG A 174 12.74 41.67 25.56
C ARG A 174 12.81 42.91 26.46
N SER A 175 12.25 44.03 26.01
CA SER A 175 12.19 45.25 26.81
C SER A 175 11.27 45.10 28.04
N ASP A 176 10.28 44.23 28.00
CA ASP A 176 9.44 43.89 29.15
C ASP A 176 10.20 43.01 30.14
N LEU A 177 10.84 41.94 29.66
CA LEU A 177 11.63 41.02 30.49
C LEU A 177 12.78 41.71 31.24
N GLU A 178 13.41 42.73 30.64
CA GLU A 178 14.46 43.50 31.32
C GLU A 178 13.90 44.42 32.43
N ARG A 179 12.66 44.92 32.27
CA ARG A 179 11.97 45.68 33.33
C ARG A 179 11.56 44.76 34.49
N ASP A 180 11.14 43.53 34.19
CA ASP A 180 10.82 42.51 35.21
C ASP A 180 12.06 42.12 36.04
N LYS A 181 13.23 41.92 35.42
CA LYS A 181 14.50 41.70 36.14
C LYS A 181 14.80 42.83 37.13
N ILE A 182 14.73 44.08 36.68
CA ILE A 182 15.00 45.26 37.52
C ILE A 182 14.01 45.34 38.69
N HIS A 183 12.77 44.88 38.52
CA HIS A 183 11.81 44.73 39.62
C HIS A 183 12.18 43.57 40.57
N GLN A 184 12.64 42.44 40.04
CA GLN A 184 13.07 41.30 40.86
C GLN A 184 14.34 41.60 41.68
N GLU A 185 15.29 42.35 41.12
CA GLU A 185 16.49 42.82 41.83
C GLU A 185 16.11 43.72 43.01
N LYS A 186 15.25 44.73 42.81
CA LYS A 186 14.73 45.59 43.88
C LYS A 186 13.95 44.82 44.96
N LEU A 187 13.22 43.77 44.56
CA LEU A 187 12.53 42.90 45.52
C LEU A 187 13.53 42.11 46.37
N ASN A 188 14.62 41.61 45.77
CA ASN A 188 15.69 40.92 46.49
C ASN A 188 16.42 41.87 47.47
N GLU A 189 16.64 43.15 47.10
CA GLU A 189 17.17 44.17 48.00
C GLU A 189 16.27 44.40 49.22
N HIS A 190 14.94 44.48 49.03
CA HIS A 190 13.99 44.64 50.12
C HIS A 190 14.00 43.42 51.07
N ILE A 191 13.99 42.20 50.52
CA ILE A 191 14.07 40.95 51.28
C ILE A 191 15.37 40.89 52.09
N LEU A 192 16.50 41.34 51.53
CA LEU A 192 17.78 41.42 52.24
C LEU A 192 17.72 42.43 53.39
N GLY A 193 17.10 43.60 53.17
CA GLY A 193 16.88 44.61 54.21
C GLY A 193 16.02 44.11 55.37
N ASP A 194 14.93 43.40 55.10
CA ASP A 194 14.08 42.81 56.15
C ASP A 194 14.78 41.68 56.90
N LYS A 195 15.59 40.86 56.20
CA LYS A 195 16.43 39.84 56.82
C LYS A 195 17.45 40.44 57.80
N MET A 196 18.03 41.60 57.48
CA MET A 196 18.93 42.31 58.40
C MET A 196 18.19 42.82 59.65
N LYS A 197 16.97 43.37 59.51
CA LYS A 197 16.14 43.79 60.67
C LYS A 197 15.89 42.62 61.62
N LEU A 198 15.44 41.47 61.09
CA LEU A 198 15.18 40.26 61.88
C LEU A 198 16.44 39.73 62.58
N GLU A 199 17.61 39.89 61.97
CA GLU A 199 18.88 39.48 62.57
C GLU A 199 19.35 40.44 63.68
N ASP A 200 19.03 41.73 63.61
CA ASP A 200 19.26 42.68 64.71
C ASP A 200 18.20 42.56 65.84
N GLU A 201 16.94 42.24 65.51
CA GLU A 201 15.93 41.84 66.50
C GLU A 201 16.35 40.58 67.27
N LYS A 202 16.87 39.55 66.57
CA LYS A 202 17.44 38.36 67.21
C LYS A 202 18.59 38.70 68.16
N LYS A 203 19.51 39.57 67.76
CA LYS A 203 20.60 40.07 68.64
C LYS A 203 20.06 40.83 69.85
N ASN A 204 18.94 41.55 69.72
CA ASN A 204 18.31 42.25 70.83
C ASN A 204 17.68 41.26 71.84
N VAL A 205 16.99 40.23 71.36
CA VAL A 205 16.44 39.14 72.21
C VAL A 205 17.55 38.36 72.90
N ASP A 206 18.63 37.99 72.19
CA ASP A 206 19.77 37.29 72.80
C ASP A 206 20.48 38.18 73.86
N ARG A 207 20.52 39.53 73.72
CA ARG A 207 20.98 40.45 74.78
C ARG A 207 20.05 40.50 75.98
N GLN A 208 18.73 40.57 75.77
CA GLN A 208 17.75 40.55 76.86
C GLN A 208 17.85 39.25 77.67
N LEU A 209 18.06 38.11 76.99
CA LEU A 209 18.26 36.82 77.64
C LEU A 209 19.58 36.72 78.43
N ILE A 210 20.62 37.49 78.07
CA ILE A 210 21.85 37.61 78.85
C ILE A 210 21.60 38.46 80.12
N ALA A 211 21.03 39.65 79.96
CA ALA A 211 20.71 40.52 81.10
C ALA A 211 19.81 39.83 82.15
N LEU A 212 18.77 39.10 81.70
CA LEU A 212 17.88 38.35 82.59
C LEU A 212 18.62 37.24 83.38
N LYS A 213 19.70 36.68 82.82
CA LYS A 213 20.55 35.69 83.52
C LYS A 213 21.51 36.34 84.51
N GLU A 214 22.01 37.53 84.20
CA GLU A 214 22.88 38.30 85.10
C GLU A 214 22.09 38.81 86.31
N ASP A 215 20.91 39.43 86.11
CA ASP A 215 19.99 39.82 87.17
C ASP A 215 19.58 38.63 88.05
N PHE A 216 19.33 37.47 87.45
CA PHE A 216 19.04 36.23 88.17
C PHE A 216 20.21 35.77 89.04
N GLN A 217 21.45 35.76 88.52
CA GLN A 217 22.62 35.39 89.33
C GLN A 217 22.92 36.40 90.45
N ASN A 218 22.73 37.69 90.19
CA ASN A 218 22.86 38.74 91.22
C ASN A 218 21.83 38.54 92.34
N THR A 219 20.56 38.31 91.98
CA THR A 219 19.48 38.01 92.94
C THR A 219 19.75 36.75 93.77
N LEU A 220 20.39 35.73 93.16
CA LEU A 220 20.78 34.49 93.83
C LEU A 220 22.00 34.68 94.77
N ALA A 221 22.85 35.66 94.50
CA ALA A 221 24.03 35.98 95.30
C ALA A 221 23.70 36.82 96.54
N GLU A 222 22.82 37.82 96.44
CA GLU A 222 22.48 38.68 97.59
C GLU A 222 21.71 37.94 98.69
N LYS A 223 20.88 36.96 98.34
CA LYS A 223 19.90 36.33 99.25
C LYS A 223 20.39 35.06 99.95
N GLN A 224 21.65 35.03 100.39
CA GLN A 224 22.22 33.92 101.16
C GLN A 224 22.09 34.08 102.70
N LYS A 225 21.03 34.76 103.18
CA LYS A 225 20.72 34.83 104.61
C LYS A 225 19.22 34.86 104.88
N ASP A 226 18.83 34.18 105.96
CA ASP A 226 17.49 34.03 106.55
C ASP A 226 16.41 33.28 105.73
N ASP A 227 15.78 32.28 106.37
CA ASP A 227 14.96 31.25 105.72
C ASP A 227 13.63 31.73 105.11
N ILE A 228 13.16 32.92 105.47
CA ILE A 228 11.94 33.51 104.88
C ILE A 228 12.13 33.81 103.39
N GLU A 229 13.35 34.18 102.99
CA GLU A 229 13.67 34.54 101.59
C GLU A 229 13.58 33.31 100.67
N LYS A 230 13.90 32.10 101.16
CA LYS A 230 13.91 30.87 100.35
C LYS A 230 12.59 30.58 99.64
N LYS A 231 11.45 31.01 100.20
CA LYS A 231 10.16 30.87 99.50
C LYS A 231 10.06 31.85 98.33
N GLN A 232 10.35 33.13 98.55
CA GLN A 232 10.32 34.15 97.49
C GLN A 232 11.34 33.83 96.38
N ILE A 233 12.55 33.42 96.74
CA ILE A 233 13.57 32.95 95.77
C ILE A 233 13.02 31.77 94.96
N LYS A 234 12.33 30.80 95.59
CA LYS A 234 11.74 29.64 94.91
C LYS A 234 10.60 30.00 93.96
N ASP A 235 9.75 30.95 94.35
CA ASP A 235 8.63 31.42 93.53
C ASP A 235 9.15 32.27 92.34
N THR A 236 10.17 33.13 92.55
CA THR A 236 10.87 33.88 91.49
C THR A 236 11.69 32.97 90.56
N LEU A 237 12.40 31.97 91.09
CA LEU A 237 13.07 30.91 90.33
C LEU A 237 12.09 30.27 89.33
N LYS A 238 10.91 29.88 89.81
CA LYS A 238 9.88 29.22 89.00
C LYS A 238 9.31 30.14 87.92
N LEU A 239 9.18 31.44 88.20
CA LEU A 239 8.75 32.43 87.21
C LEU A 239 9.82 32.65 86.12
N LEU A 240 11.09 32.78 86.51
CA LEU A 240 12.22 32.92 85.58
C LEU A 240 12.46 31.65 84.75
N GLU A 241 12.24 30.48 85.34
CA GLU A 241 12.26 29.18 84.65
C GLU A 241 11.14 29.11 83.60
N GLN A 242 9.92 29.56 83.94
CA GLN A 242 8.82 29.69 82.96
C GLN A 242 9.13 30.69 81.85
N GLN A 243 9.68 31.87 82.16
CA GLN A 243 10.06 32.87 81.16
C GLN A 243 11.19 32.37 80.25
N SER A 244 12.22 31.74 80.81
CA SER A 244 13.29 31.09 80.05
C SER A 244 12.74 30.03 79.10
N GLN A 245 11.82 29.17 79.58
CA GLN A 245 11.20 28.15 78.75
C GLN A 245 10.31 28.74 77.65
N GLN A 246 9.64 29.88 77.91
CA GLN A 246 8.87 30.61 76.90
C GLN A 246 9.77 31.21 75.82
N ILE A 247 10.91 31.82 76.19
CA ILE A 247 11.89 32.37 75.23
C ILE A 247 12.53 31.26 74.40
N ILE A 248 12.84 30.10 74.99
CA ILE A 248 13.29 28.90 74.25
C ILE A 248 12.22 28.46 73.23
N THR A 249 10.95 28.38 73.66
CA THR A 249 9.83 28.00 72.79
C THR A 249 9.63 28.97 71.62
N GLU A 250 9.88 30.27 71.80
CA GLU A 250 9.81 31.26 70.72
C GLU A 250 11.04 31.22 69.80
N LYS A 251 12.24 30.99 70.35
CA LYS A 251 13.46 30.75 69.57
C LYS A 251 13.33 29.54 68.65
N ASP A 252 12.74 28.44 69.14
CA ASP A 252 12.49 27.24 68.35
C ASP A 252 11.47 27.48 67.23
N LYS A 253 10.38 28.22 67.50
CA LYS A 253 9.42 28.66 66.46
C LYS A 253 10.08 29.50 65.37
N ILE A 254 10.97 30.43 65.74
CA ILE A 254 11.69 31.27 64.77
C ILE A 254 12.64 30.43 63.91
N GLU A 255 13.38 29.51 64.50
CA GLU A 255 14.32 28.65 63.77
C GLU A 255 13.57 27.59 62.91
N GLU A 256 12.35 27.17 63.28
CA GLU A 256 11.45 26.37 62.43
C GLU A 256 10.88 27.18 61.26
N SER A 257 10.36 28.39 61.50
CA SER A 257 9.85 29.28 60.44
C SER A 257 10.93 29.61 59.40
N LYS A 258 12.16 29.83 59.86
CA LYS A 258 13.34 30.03 58.99
C LYS A 258 13.64 28.80 58.12
N LYS A 259 13.57 27.58 58.67
CA LYS A 259 13.76 26.34 57.88
C LYS A 259 12.72 26.21 56.76
N LYS A 260 11.45 26.54 57.03
CA LYS A 260 10.37 26.53 56.03
C LYS A 260 10.66 27.53 54.90
N LEU A 261 11.08 28.74 55.24
CA LEU A 261 11.50 29.78 54.27
C LEU A 261 12.72 29.35 53.43
N ASP A 262 13.75 28.75 54.03
CA ASP A 262 14.91 28.21 53.31
C ASP A 262 14.55 27.04 52.38
N GLU A 263 13.48 26.28 52.69
CA GLU A 263 12.97 25.16 51.89
C GLU A 263 12.05 25.63 50.75
N GLU A 264 11.15 26.59 51.00
CA GLU A 264 10.37 27.27 49.97
C GLU A 264 11.28 27.97 48.95
N PHE A 265 12.35 28.64 49.39
CA PHE A 265 13.30 29.30 48.51
C PHE A 265 14.06 28.30 47.60
N LYS A 266 14.42 27.12 48.12
CA LYS A 266 14.99 26.02 47.30
C LYS A 266 13.98 25.52 46.26
N ASN A 267 12.74 25.32 46.66
CA ASN A 267 11.68 24.84 45.77
C ASN A 267 11.37 25.85 44.65
N LEU A 268 11.31 27.14 44.96
CA LEU A 268 11.18 28.21 43.96
C LEU A 268 12.38 28.26 43.00
N LYS A 269 13.62 28.17 43.51
CA LYS A 269 14.83 28.14 42.68
C LYS A 269 14.87 26.92 41.74
N HIS A 270 14.44 25.75 42.21
CA HIS A 270 14.37 24.56 41.36
C HIS A 270 13.29 24.71 40.28
N LYS A 271 12.10 25.21 40.64
CA LYS A 271 10.99 25.45 39.69
C LYS A 271 11.37 26.47 38.60
N ALA A 272 12.07 27.54 38.95
CA ALA A 272 12.59 28.51 37.98
C ALA A 272 13.57 27.86 36.97
N SER A 273 14.49 27.01 37.46
CA SER A 273 15.44 26.26 36.62
C SER A 273 14.72 25.33 35.63
N GLN A 274 13.68 24.62 36.08
CA GLN A 274 12.90 23.71 35.22
C GLN A 274 12.15 24.46 34.10
N GLU A 275 11.60 25.64 34.38
CA GLU A 275 10.93 26.46 33.35
C GLU A 275 11.92 27.07 32.35
N GLU A 276 13.15 27.40 32.79
CA GLU A 276 14.20 27.86 31.86
C GLU A 276 14.65 26.74 30.91
N GLU A 277 14.80 25.50 31.39
CA GLU A 277 15.11 24.33 30.54
C GLU A 277 13.98 24.01 29.55
N LYS A 278 12.72 23.99 30.00
CA LYS A 278 11.54 23.84 29.11
C LYS A 278 11.52 24.91 28.02
N ARG A 279 11.76 26.17 28.38
CA ARG A 279 11.77 27.30 27.43
C ARG A 279 12.87 27.15 26.38
N LYS A 280 14.06 26.68 26.78
CA LYS A 280 15.16 26.37 25.86
C LYS A 280 14.80 25.23 24.89
N MET A 281 14.22 24.13 25.38
CA MET A 281 13.75 23.04 24.51
C MET A 281 12.72 23.52 23.47
N PHE A 282 11.69 24.25 23.89
CA PHE A 282 10.68 24.77 22.95
C PHE A 282 11.26 25.76 21.93
N GLU A 283 12.27 26.56 22.31
CA GLU A 283 12.91 27.48 21.36
C GLU A 283 13.83 26.75 20.35
N GLU A 284 14.43 25.61 20.71
CA GLU A 284 15.14 24.75 19.75
C GLU A 284 14.18 23.94 18.87
N GLU A 285 13.12 23.36 19.43
CA GLU A 285 12.10 22.62 18.69
C GLU A 285 11.43 23.50 17.62
N ALA A 286 11.07 24.74 17.97
CA ALA A 286 10.52 25.71 17.02
C ALA A 286 11.50 26.08 15.89
N LYS A 287 12.81 26.16 16.16
CA LYS A 287 13.85 26.38 15.14
C LYS A 287 13.97 25.15 14.23
N LEU A 288 13.97 23.95 14.81
CA LEU A 288 14.03 22.68 14.08
C LEU A 288 12.85 22.53 13.13
N LEU A 289 11.62 22.74 13.62
CA LEU A 289 10.39 22.66 12.84
C LEU A 289 10.34 23.67 11.69
N LYS A 290 10.82 24.91 11.90
CA LYS A 290 10.85 25.92 10.84
C LYS A 290 11.84 25.58 9.71
N VAL A 291 13.01 25.06 10.06
CA VAL A 291 14.00 24.58 9.07
C VAL A 291 13.47 23.34 8.34
N GLU A 292 12.97 22.35 9.09
CA GLU A 292 12.61 21.06 8.54
C GLU A 292 11.32 21.11 7.70
N GLY A 293 10.29 21.88 8.11
CA GLY A 293 9.11 22.11 7.28
C GLY A 293 9.44 22.78 5.94
N SER A 294 10.34 23.77 5.96
CA SER A 294 10.84 24.43 4.75
C SER A 294 11.63 23.47 3.85
N ARG A 295 12.42 22.58 4.46
CA ARG A 295 13.21 21.56 3.75
C ARG A 295 12.31 20.49 3.12
N ILE A 296 11.34 19.97 3.87
CA ILE A 296 10.39 18.94 3.41
C ILE A 296 9.60 19.43 2.20
N ILE A 297 9.03 20.65 2.23
CA ILE A 297 8.22 21.17 1.12
C ILE A 297 9.06 21.33 -0.16
N LEU A 298 10.26 21.94 -0.06
CA LEU A 298 11.11 22.19 -1.22
C LEU A 298 11.73 20.90 -1.81
N THR A 299 12.01 19.92 -0.96
CA THR A 299 12.54 18.61 -1.35
C THR A 299 11.45 17.73 -1.96
N ALA A 300 10.29 17.59 -1.31
CA ALA A 300 9.20 16.71 -1.77
C ALA A 300 8.66 17.11 -3.16
N ALA A 301 8.68 18.40 -3.50
CA ALA A 301 8.33 18.90 -4.83
C ALA A 301 9.32 18.43 -5.92
N LYS A 302 10.63 18.56 -5.66
CA LYS A 302 11.70 18.14 -6.60
C LYS A 302 11.77 16.63 -6.73
N GLU A 303 11.67 15.92 -5.61
CA GLU A 303 11.67 14.45 -5.57
C GLU A 303 10.40 13.84 -6.17
N CYS A 304 9.26 14.56 -6.28
CA CYS A 304 8.07 13.99 -6.92
C CYS A 304 8.29 13.70 -8.41
N ASN A 305 8.96 14.59 -9.13
CA ASN A 305 9.22 14.42 -10.57
C ASN A 305 10.36 13.40 -10.78
N ALA A 306 11.44 13.53 -10.01
CA ALA A 306 12.56 12.58 -10.06
C ALA A 306 12.15 11.15 -9.67
N ALA A 307 11.21 10.97 -8.73
CA ALA A 307 10.70 9.66 -8.36
C ALA A 307 9.85 9.01 -9.45
N GLU A 308 9.15 9.77 -10.29
CA GLU A 308 8.37 9.21 -11.40
C GLU A 308 9.31 8.69 -12.52
N GLU A 309 10.34 9.46 -12.86
CA GLU A 309 11.41 9.02 -13.77
C GLU A 309 12.20 7.83 -13.20
N LEU A 310 12.62 7.89 -11.94
CA LEU A 310 13.35 6.80 -11.27
C LEU A 310 12.51 5.53 -11.13
N THR A 311 11.21 5.64 -10.90
CA THR A 311 10.32 4.46 -10.77
C THR A 311 10.14 3.78 -12.12
N ASN A 312 9.89 4.54 -13.19
CA ASN A 312 9.78 3.99 -14.55
C ASN A 312 11.12 3.41 -15.06
N SER A 313 12.24 4.06 -14.72
CA SER A 313 13.59 3.56 -14.98
C SER A 313 13.91 2.29 -14.19
N ALA A 314 13.58 2.25 -12.90
CA ALA A 314 13.79 1.08 -12.04
C ALA A 314 12.93 -0.12 -12.47
N ILE A 315 11.66 0.09 -12.83
CA ILE A 315 10.79 -0.98 -13.36
C ILE A 315 11.42 -1.59 -14.61
N SER A 316 11.87 -0.76 -15.55
CA SER A 316 12.53 -1.21 -16.79
C SER A 316 13.82 -1.97 -16.48
N SER A 317 14.67 -1.41 -15.62
CA SER A 317 15.95 -2.00 -15.21
C SER A 317 15.78 -3.30 -14.42
N ILE A 318 14.74 -3.46 -13.61
CA ILE A 318 14.44 -4.71 -12.88
C ILE A 318 13.97 -5.81 -13.85
N ILE A 319 13.17 -5.46 -14.87
CA ILE A 319 12.73 -6.39 -15.92
C ILE A 319 13.92 -6.89 -16.77
N GLU A 320 14.93 -6.06 -16.99
CA GLU A 320 16.17 -6.47 -17.68
C GLU A 320 17.18 -7.18 -16.75
N THR A 321 17.34 -6.73 -15.50
CA THR A 321 18.30 -7.30 -14.53
C THR A 321 17.88 -8.69 -14.05
N ALA A 322 16.60 -9.04 -14.16
CA ALA A 322 16.14 -10.43 -14.10
C ALA A 322 16.83 -11.36 -15.13
N LYS A 323 17.56 -10.80 -16.12
CA LYS A 323 18.28 -11.41 -17.25
C LYS A 323 19.51 -12.31 -16.96
N SER A 324 20.44 -11.88 -16.10
CA SER A 324 21.87 -12.31 -16.19
C SER A 324 22.50 -12.83 -14.89
N GLY A 325 23.12 -14.03 -14.95
CA GLY A 325 23.38 -14.96 -13.85
C GLY A 325 24.18 -14.56 -12.60
N ASP A 326 24.88 -13.42 -12.56
CA ASP A 326 25.55 -12.92 -11.32
C ASP A 326 24.51 -12.22 -10.41
N ARG A 327 23.38 -12.91 -10.19
CA ARG A 327 22.07 -12.33 -9.87
C ARG A 327 21.90 -11.99 -8.41
N GLU A 328 21.98 -12.99 -7.54
CA GLU A 328 21.09 -13.06 -6.37
C GLU A 328 21.36 -11.97 -5.33
N ARG A 329 22.64 -11.67 -5.03
CA ARG A 329 22.98 -10.63 -4.05
C ARG A 329 22.67 -9.21 -4.55
N LYS A 330 22.81 -8.96 -5.86
CA LYS A 330 22.45 -7.68 -6.49
C LYS A 330 20.93 -7.53 -6.61
N ILE A 331 20.23 -8.61 -6.95
CA ILE A 331 18.76 -8.70 -6.92
C ILE A 331 18.23 -8.48 -5.49
N ALA A 332 18.81 -9.09 -4.46
CA ALA A 332 18.38 -8.90 -3.07
C ALA A 332 18.55 -7.44 -2.60
N LEU A 333 19.68 -6.80 -2.93
CA LEU A 333 19.88 -5.38 -2.60
C LEU A 333 18.89 -4.47 -3.36
N GLY A 334 18.67 -4.76 -4.65
CA GLY A 334 17.72 -4.05 -5.50
C GLY A 334 16.27 -4.21 -5.05
N ARG A 335 15.85 -5.43 -4.68
CA ARG A 335 14.53 -5.74 -4.10
C ARG A 335 14.33 -5.08 -2.74
N SER A 336 15.31 -5.12 -1.85
CA SER A 336 15.23 -4.42 -0.56
C SER A 336 15.07 -2.90 -0.74
N LYS A 337 15.73 -2.30 -1.75
CA LYS A 337 15.49 -0.90 -2.13
C LYS A 337 14.08 -0.71 -2.71
N MET A 338 13.70 -1.50 -3.70
CA MET A 338 12.38 -1.46 -4.36
C MET A 338 11.24 -1.52 -3.33
N TRP A 339 11.28 -2.45 -2.37
CA TRP A 339 10.24 -2.55 -1.34
C TRP A 339 10.19 -1.33 -0.43
N LYS A 340 11.33 -0.72 -0.08
CA LYS A 340 11.37 0.56 0.66
C LYS A 340 10.81 1.73 -0.16
N ASP A 341 11.17 1.82 -1.44
CA ASP A 341 10.67 2.85 -2.35
C ASP A 341 9.14 2.74 -2.53
N LEU A 342 8.62 1.52 -2.78
CA LEU A 342 7.18 1.24 -2.89
C LEU A 342 6.44 1.52 -1.57
N THR A 343 7.04 1.17 -0.42
CA THR A 343 6.48 1.49 0.91
C THR A 343 6.40 3.00 1.13
N HIS A 344 7.40 3.75 0.69
CA HIS A 344 7.43 5.20 0.81
C HIS A 344 6.33 5.85 -0.03
N GLU A 345 6.14 5.44 -1.30
CA GLU A 345 5.08 6.03 -2.15
C GLU A 345 3.66 5.63 -1.69
N LEU A 346 3.45 4.43 -1.12
CA LEU A 346 2.18 4.11 -0.44
C LEU A 346 1.94 5.03 0.77
N LYS A 347 2.94 5.22 1.64
CA LYS A 347 2.85 6.13 2.80
C LYS A 347 2.65 7.59 2.38
N ARG A 348 3.25 8.02 1.27
CA ARG A 348 3.02 9.34 0.65
C ARG A 348 1.58 9.51 0.19
N GLY A 349 1.02 8.53 -0.51
CA GLY A 349 -0.37 8.54 -0.95
C GLY A 349 -1.36 8.60 0.22
N LEU A 350 -1.10 7.85 1.28
CA LEU A 350 -1.89 7.86 2.52
C LEU A 350 -1.91 9.23 3.19
N ASN A 351 -0.74 9.86 3.39
CA ASN A 351 -0.63 11.18 4.03
C ASN A 351 -1.41 12.27 3.28
N LEU A 352 -1.53 12.15 1.94
CA LEU A 352 -2.32 13.06 1.12
C LEU A 352 -3.83 12.78 1.17
N GLN A 353 -4.25 11.55 1.45
CA GLN A 353 -5.68 11.20 1.58
C GLN A 353 -6.29 11.63 2.93
N ILE A 354 -5.47 11.69 3.99
CA ILE A 354 -5.89 11.91 5.38
C ILE A 354 -6.23 13.39 5.70
N GLN A 355 -6.00 14.34 4.77
CA GLN A 355 -6.40 15.74 5.00
C GLN A 355 -7.93 15.86 5.28
N PRO A 356 -8.33 16.53 6.39
CA PRO A 356 -9.67 16.43 6.94
C PRO A 356 -10.72 17.17 6.10
N GLN A 357 -11.83 16.50 5.83
CA GLN A 357 -13.05 17.13 5.30
C GLN A 357 -13.80 17.87 6.42
N PRO A 358 -14.45 19.01 6.15
CA PRO A 358 -15.37 19.63 7.09
C PRO A 358 -16.66 18.80 7.26
N GLN A 359 -16.93 18.41 8.52
CA GLN A 359 -18.23 18.00 9.09
C GLN A 359 -18.74 16.55 8.95
N GLU A 360 -19.51 16.17 9.98
CA GLU A 360 -20.51 15.09 10.06
C GLU A 360 -20.09 13.63 9.85
N TYR A 361 -19.08 13.18 10.59
CA TYR A 361 -19.03 11.81 11.13
C TYR A 361 -18.55 11.78 12.59
N GLN A 362 -19.46 11.89 13.56
CA GLN A 362 -19.19 11.48 14.94
C GLN A 362 -19.42 9.96 15.04
N GLY A 363 -18.36 9.16 15.14
CA GLY A 363 -18.55 7.70 15.24
C GLY A 363 -17.30 6.80 15.20
N ILE A 364 -16.11 7.32 14.90
CA ILE A 364 -14.85 6.53 14.96
C ILE A 364 -13.80 7.34 15.71
N GLY A 365 -13.31 6.81 16.84
CA GLY A 365 -12.23 7.41 17.62
C GLY A 365 -10.86 7.22 16.95
N SER A 366 -9.95 8.18 17.13
CA SER A 366 -8.62 8.20 16.53
C SER A 366 -7.78 6.96 16.90
N ILE A 367 -7.55 6.06 15.95
CA ILE A 367 -6.74 4.86 16.15
C ILE A 367 -5.25 5.25 16.18
N ASN A 368 -4.64 5.17 17.36
CA ASN A 368 -3.19 5.28 17.50
C ASN A 368 -2.52 3.96 17.05
N MET A 369 -1.63 4.04 16.07
CA MET A 369 -0.94 2.88 15.45
C MET A 369 -0.22 2.00 16.48
N ASN A 370 0.27 2.56 17.58
CA ASN A 370 1.00 1.80 18.61
C ASN A 370 0.11 0.81 19.39
N ASN A 371 -1.22 1.00 19.42
CA ASN A 371 -2.12 0.17 20.22
C ASN A 371 -2.52 -1.15 19.53
N LEU A 372 -2.43 -1.23 18.20
CA LEU A 372 -2.74 -2.47 17.46
C LEU A 372 -1.74 -3.61 17.75
N SER A 373 -0.49 -3.28 18.06
CA SER A 373 0.50 -4.27 18.49
C SER A 373 0.22 -4.78 19.90
N ASN A 374 -0.24 -3.90 20.80
CA ASN A 374 -0.40 -4.22 22.22
C ASN A 374 -1.70 -4.98 22.54
N SER A 375 -2.74 -4.88 21.68
CA SER A 375 -4.01 -5.58 21.91
C SER A 375 -3.94 -7.11 21.75
N TYR A 376 -2.84 -7.66 21.22
CA TYR A 376 -2.67 -9.10 21.03
C TYR A 376 -1.78 -9.77 22.09
N SER A 377 -0.92 -9.02 22.81
CA SER A 377 -0.07 -9.55 23.88
C SER A 377 -0.84 -9.89 25.17
N ASP A 378 -1.90 -9.15 25.48
CA ASP A 378 -2.65 -9.27 26.75
C ASP A 378 -3.56 -10.51 26.84
N MET A 379 -3.83 -11.21 25.73
CA MET A 379 -4.63 -12.46 25.77
C MET A 379 -3.90 -13.65 26.42
N SER A 380 -2.69 -13.45 26.94
CA SER A 380 -1.92 -14.45 27.68
C SER A 380 -2.31 -14.58 29.16
N GLN A 381 -3.11 -13.66 29.73
CA GLN A 381 -3.44 -13.64 31.16
C GLN A 381 -4.95 -13.45 31.44
N PHE A 382 -5.70 -14.56 31.47
CA PHE A 382 -7.08 -14.58 32.00
C PHE A 382 -7.29 -15.74 32.97
N ASN A 383 -6.89 -15.55 34.23
CA ASN A 383 -7.30 -16.43 35.35
C ASN A 383 -7.04 -15.79 36.74
N SER A 384 -7.95 -14.95 37.22
CA SER A 384 -8.13 -14.58 38.64
C SER A 384 -9.35 -13.64 38.82
N SER A 385 -9.77 -13.38 40.06
CA SER A 385 -10.97 -12.59 40.42
C SER A 385 -10.66 -11.52 41.50
N PRO A 386 -11.52 -10.50 41.70
CA PRO A 386 -11.07 -9.15 42.10
C PRO A 386 -11.52 -8.67 43.49
N THR A 387 -10.95 -7.53 43.95
CA THR A 387 -11.45 -6.74 45.10
C THR A 387 -11.32 -5.20 44.91
N SER A 388 -12.47 -4.52 44.98
CA SER A 388 -12.77 -3.15 45.48
C SER A 388 -11.75 -1.98 45.46
N THR A 389 -12.00 -0.98 44.61
CA THR A 389 -12.49 0.42 44.89
C THR A 389 -12.56 0.99 46.34
N PRO A 390 -12.81 2.32 46.61
CA PRO A 390 -13.04 3.50 45.71
C PRO A 390 -12.36 4.87 46.09
N GLN A 391 -12.53 5.90 45.23
CA GLN A 391 -12.78 7.35 45.55
C GLN A 391 -11.72 8.23 46.29
N SER A 392 -11.73 9.58 46.21
CA SER A 392 -12.49 10.56 45.37
C SER A 392 -11.75 11.91 45.20
N SER A 393 -12.12 12.64 44.14
CA SER A 393 -11.85 14.07 43.83
C SER A 393 -12.69 15.03 44.73
N PRO A 394 -12.89 16.37 44.47
CA PRO A 394 -12.37 17.30 43.44
C PRO A 394 -11.91 18.71 44.01
N PRO A 395 -12.35 19.91 43.55
CA PRO A 395 -11.68 20.76 42.54
C PRO A 395 -11.52 22.28 42.88
N ILE A 396 -11.35 23.12 41.83
CA ILE A 396 -11.96 24.45 41.56
C ILE A 396 -11.05 25.71 41.55
N GLN A 397 -10.92 26.30 40.34
CA GLN A 397 -10.98 27.74 39.92
C GLN A 397 -10.12 28.83 40.62
N SER A 398 -9.85 30.00 40.02
CA SER A 398 -9.73 30.45 38.60
C SER A 398 -9.33 31.94 38.57
N SER A 399 -8.85 32.46 37.42
CA SER A 399 -9.10 33.85 36.94
C SER A 399 -8.42 35.01 37.76
N LEU A 400 -8.14 36.22 37.27
CA LEU A 400 -8.10 36.84 35.93
C LEU A 400 -7.44 38.24 36.06
N ILE A 401 -6.73 38.76 35.03
CA ILE A 401 -6.66 40.22 34.69
C ILE A 401 -5.93 41.15 35.73
N GLN A 402 -5.32 42.33 35.44
CA GLN A 402 -5.24 43.19 34.24
C GLN A 402 -3.96 44.09 34.23
N GLN A 403 -3.45 44.41 33.01
CA GLN A 403 -2.97 45.73 32.54
C GLN A 403 -1.72 46.49 33.10
N GLN A 404 -1.11 47.24 32.15
CA GLN A 404 -0.39 48.54 32.30
C GLN A 404 1.02 48.55 32.97
N ASN A 405 2.02 49.32 32.49
CA ASN A 405 2.14 50.14 31.27
C ASN A 405 3.61 50.50 30.87
N SER A 406 3.76 51.24 29.77
CA SER A 406 4.78 52.28 29.46
C SER A 406 6.30 52.06 29.71
N THR A 407 7.08 52.15 28.62
CA THR A 407 8.39 52.89 28.47
C THR A 407 9.63 52.44 29.29
N SER A 408 10.89 52.70 28.88
CA SER A 408 11.51 53.13 27.59
C SER A 408 13.05 53.13 27.70
N ASN A 409 13.78 52.93 26.57
CA ASN A 409 15.18 53.35 26.33
C ASN A 409 16.28 52.67 27.23
N SER A 410 17.56 52.55 26.84
CA SER A 410 18.28 52.77 25.57
C SER A 410 19.76 52.30 25.69
N GLN A 411 20.39 51.89 24.56
CA GLN A 411 21.87 51.97 24.32
C GLN A 411 22.80 51.07 25.21
N SER A 412 24.01 50.63 24.81
CA SER A 412 24.77 50.68 23.54
C SER A 412 26.00 49.72 23.50
N THR A 413 26.52 49.46 22.28
CA THR A 413 27.96 49.28 21.88
C THR A 413 28.87 48.09 22.34
N ASN A 414 29.49 47.45 21.31
CA ASN A 414 30.94 47.06 21.18
C ASN A 414 31.53 45.85 21.99
N SER A 415 32.60 45.11 21.58
CA SER A 415 33.31 44.92 20.27
C SER A 415 34.48 43.87 20.30
N THR A 416 34.81 43.22 19.16
CA THR A 416 36.13 42.52 18.81
C THR A 416 36.50 41.19 19.56
N GLN A 417 37.48 40.31 19.19
CA GLN A 417 38.69 40.38 18.29
C GLN A 417 39.29 38.99 17.82
N GLN A 418 39.77 38.88 16.55
CA GLN A 418 40.95 38.12 15.93
C GLN A 418 41.24 36.58 16.23
N SER A 419 42.16 35.81 15.57
CA SER A 419 43.39 36.09 14.76
C SER A 419 43.91 34.98 13.76
N ASN A 420 44.86 35.35 12.85
CA ASN A 420 45.93 34.55 12.14
C ASN A 420 45.56 33.58 10.96
N THR A 421 46.40 33.04 10.01
CA THR A 421 47.80 33.19 9.40
C THR A 421 47.96 32.14 8.22
N SER A 422 48.93 32.03 7.27
CA SER A 422 49.94 32.87 6.53
C SER A 422 50.75 32.01 5.47
N ASN A 423 51.72 32.59 4.70
CA ASN A 423 52.90 31.97 3.97
C ASN A 423 52.70 31.33 2.54
N THR A 424 53.68 31.13 1.59
CA THR A 424 55.08 31.62 1.27
C THR A 424 55.63 31.21 -0.15
N ASN A 425 56.55 32.01 -0.75
CA ASN A 425 57.73 31.69 -1.62
C ASN A 425 57.65 31.42 -3.18
N THR A 426 58.82 31.23 -3.85
CA THR A 426 59.22 31.90 -5.13
C THR A 426 60.47 31.33 -5.93
N ASN A 427 60.69 31.77 -7.20
CA ASN A 427 61.99 31.97 -7.97
C ASN A 427 62.71 30.77 -8.70
N GLN A 428 63.61 30.88 -9.74
CA GLN A 428 64.05 31.91 -10.76
C GLN A 428 64.82 31.31 -12.02
N THR A 429 65.77 32.01 -12.69
CA THR A 429 66.43 31.78 -14.04
C THR A 429 67.98 32.08 -14.02
N PRO A 430 68.83 32.44 -15.06
CA PRO A 430 68.75 32.56 -16.57
C PRO A 430 70.02 32.24 -17.50
N ILE A 431 69.80 32.10 -18.85
CA ILE A 431 70.57 32.60 -20.07
C ILE A 431 72.04 32.17 -20.51
N GLN A 432 72.18 31.77 -21.81
CA GLN A 432 73.28 31.91 -22.85
C GLN A 432 74.34 30.83 -23.31
N ASN A 433 74.54 30.77 -24.67
CA ASN A 433 75.71 30.39 -25.52
C ASN A 433 76.20 28.91 -25.68
N ALA A 434 76.74 28.41 -26.82
CA ALA A 434 76.80 28.85 -28.25
C ALA A 434 77.31 27.74 -29.25
N GLN A 435 77.24 28.00 -30.59
CA GLN A 435 77.87 27.28 -31.75
C GLN A 435 77.29 25.90 -32.19
N SER A 436 77.30 25.45 -33.48
CA SER A 436 77.65 26.02 -34.81
C SER A 436 76.85 25.36 -35.99
N GLY A 437 76.81 25.95 -37.19
CA GLY A 437 76.29 25.32 -38.44
C GLY A 437 75.41 26.21 -39.36
N ILE A 438 75.69 26.25 -40.68
CA ILE A 438 75.12 27.17 -41.71
C ILE A 438 75.19 26.48 -43.11
N PRO A 439 74.35 26.74 -44.15
CA PRO A 439 73.06 27.48 -44.24
C PRO A 439 71.88 26.70 -44.88
N ARG A 440 70.65 27.19 -44.65
CA ARG A 440 69.70 27.53 -45.73
C ARG A 440 69.11 28.91 -45.46
N SER A 441 68.75 29.65 -46.51
CA SER A 441 68.25 31.01 -46.39
C SER A 441 66.93 31.07 -45.61
N ARG A 442 66.87 31.96 -44.61
CA ARG A 442 65.67 32.23 -43.79
C ARG A 442 64.69 33.22 -44.45
N SER A 443 65.06 33.83 -45.58
CA SER A 443 64.17 34.68 -46.38
C SER A 443 63.05 33.86 -46.99
N ASP A 444 63.41 32.78 -47.66
CA ASP A 444 62.55 32.24 -48.72
C ASP A 444 61.46 31.34 -48.15
N VAL A 445 61.82 30.57 -47.12
CA VAL A 445 60.87 29.82 -46.26
C VAL A 445 59.89 30.77 -45.56
N ARG A 446 60.28 32.01 -45.24
CA ARG A 446 59.40 32.98 -44.57
C ARG A 446 58.38 33.56 -45.55
N MET A 447 58.78 33.85 -46.79
CA MET A 447 57.86 34.25 -47.86
C MET A 447 56.85 33.14 -48.20
N GLU A 448 57.31 31.88 -48.32
CA GLU A 448 56.43 30.77 -48.68
C GLU A 448 55.37 30.48 -47.60
N ILE A 449 55.75 30.53 -46.32
CA ILE A 449 54.82 30.40 -45.20
C ILE A 449 53.82 31.56 -45.15
N MET A 450 54.24 32.78 -45.49
CA MET A 450 53.38 33.96 -45.46
C MET A 450 52.31 33.92 -46.56
N ASN A 451 52.69 33.53 -47.79
CA ASN A 451 51.73 33.35 -48.89
C ASN A 451 50.73 32.22 -48.60
N LYS A 452 51.20 31.06 -48.11
CA LYS A 452 50.31 29.94 -47.72
C LYS A 452 49.35 30.33 -46.60
N LYS A 453 49.78 31.16 -45.63
CA LYS A 453 48.90 31.65 -44.57
C LYS A 453 47.81 32.59 -45.10
N ASN A 454 48.12 33.48 -46.04
CA ASN A 454 47.13 34.38 -46.63
C ASN A 454 46.11 33.63 -47.52
N GLN A 455 46.54 32.63 -48.30
CA GLN A 455 45.60 31.79 -49.04
C GLN A 455 44.61 31.04 -48.12
N LEU A 456 45.11 30.49 -47.00
CA LEU A 456 44.29 29.78 -46.01
C LEU A 456 43.41 30.70 -45.15
N GLN A 457 43.66 32.02 -45.19
CA GLN A 457 42.82 33.04 -44.57
C GLN A 457 41.64 33.35 -45.49
N ASN A 458 41.91 33.72 -46.75
CA ASN A 458 40.90 34.07 -47.75
C ASN A 458 39.89 32.93 -47.98
N GLN A 459 40.36 31.68 -48.09
CA GLN A 459 39.47 30.52 -48.29
C GLN A 459 38.45 30.35 -47.16
N LYS A 460 38.82 30.67 -45.91
CA LYS A 460 37.90 30.60 -44.75
C LYS A 460 36.91 31.76 -44.71
N GLU A 461 37.32 32.92 -45.21
CA GLU A 461 36.44 34.09 -45.34
C GLU A 461 35.43 33.90 -46.48
N GLU A 462 35.77 33.15 -47.53
CA GLU A 462 34.83 32.69 -48.57
C GLU A 462 33.89 31.58 -48.04
N GLU A 463 34.41 30.50 -47.42
CA GLU A 463 33.60 29.43 -46.82
C GLU A 463 32.60 29.95 -45.77
N GLN A 464 33.02 30.91 -44.94
CA GLN A 464 32.13 31.51 -43.93
C GLN A 464 31.05 32.39 -44.59
N LYS A 465 31.38 33.09 -45.68
CA LYS A 465 30.43 33.95 -46.39
C LYS A 465 29.38 33.15 -47.16
N GLU A 466 29.76 32.10 -47.89
CA GLU A 466 28.78 31.21 -48.55
C GLU A 466 27.79 30.62 -47.54
N LYS A 467 28.25 30.33 -46.31
CA LYS A 467 27.40 29.84 -45.23
C LYS A 467 26.43 30.89 -44.69
N GLU A 468 26.89 32.12 -44.46
CA GLU A 468 26.04 33.23 -44.01
C GLU A 468 24.99 33.61 -45.07
N ASP A 469 25.35 33.58 -46.37
CA ASP A 469 24.41 33.79 -47.48
C ASP A 469 23.40 32.62 -47.60
N ALA A 470 23.80 31.38 -47.35
CA ALA A 470 22.90 30.21 -47.36
C ALA A 470 21.89 30.20 -46.19
N ASP A 471 22.33 30.51 -44.96
CA ASP A 471 21.45 30.62 -43.79
C ASP A 471 20.47 31.81 -43.95
N SER A 472 20.91 32.91 -44.57
CA SER A 472 20.08 34.08 -44.94
C SER A 472 18.98 33.73 -45.94
N ALA A 473 19.26 32.88 -46.93
CA ALA A 473 18.26 32.38 -47.88
C ALA A 473 17.22 31.48 -47.17
N GLN A 474 17.68 30.53 -46.35
CA GLN A 474 16.80 29.61 -45.61
C GLN A 474 15.91 30.27 -44.54
N SER A 475 16.24 31.47 -44.06
CA SER A 475 15.33 32.23 -43.19
C SER A 475 14.14 32.76 -43.99
N LYS A 476 14.39 33.41 -45.12
CA LYS A 476 13.36 34.09 -45.93
C LYS A 476 12.30 33.12 -46.45
N GLU A 477 12.71 31.97 -46.96
CA GLU A 477 11.80 30.93 -47.46
C GLU A 477 10.87 30.40 -46.34
N LYS A 478 11.36 30.32 -45.09
CA LYS A 478 10.55 29.92 -43.93
C LYS A 478 9.62 31.02 -43.46
N ASP A 479 10.09 32.26 -43.40
CA ASP A 479 9.27 33.42 -42.98
C ASP A 479 8.11 33.68 -43.96
N GLU A 480 8.31 33.41 -45.26
CA GLU A 480 7.27 33.50 -46.30
C GLU A 480 6.23 32.37 -46.17
N GLN A 481 6.65 31.11 -46.01
CA GLN A 481 5.72 29.98 -45.73
C GLN A 481 4.92 30.17 -44.43
N ILE A 482 5.54 30.77 -43.40
CA ILE A 482 4.91 31.09 -42.11
C ILE A 482 3.88 32.25 -42.23
N ALA A 483 3.93 33.05 -43.30
CA ALA A 483 2.92 34.07 -43.56
C ALA A 483 1.62 33.44 -44.13
N ASP A 484 1.75 32.54 -45.11
CA ASP A 484 0.61 31.89 -45.76
C ASP A 484 -0.16 30.96 -44.80
N GLU A 485 0.52 30.10 -44.02
CA GLU A 485 -0.16 29.23 -43.03
C GLU A 485 -0.98 30.03 -42.00
N LYS A 486 -0.54 31.25 -41.65
CA LYS A 486 -1.27 32.12 -40.71
C LYS A 486 -2.54 32.72 -41.33
N SER A 487 -2.58 32.92 -42.65
CA SER A 487 -3.75 33.41 -43.36
C SER A 487 -4.91 32.41 -43.28
N ASP A 488 -4.63 31.14 -43.62
CA ASP A 488 -5.64 30.09 -43.66
C ASP A 488 -6.17 29.71 -42.27
N VAL A 489 -5.28 29.62 -41.27
CA VAL A 489 -5.66 29.37 -39.87
C VAL A 489 -6.55 30.48 -39.31
N LEU A 490 -6.33 31.74 -39.71
CA LEU A 490 -7.17 32.86 -39.27
C LEU A 490 -8.57 32.78 -39.87
N ASN A 491 -8.69 32.44 -41.15
CA ASN A 491 -9.97 32.29 -41.85
C ASN A 491 -10.82 31.13 -41.30
N ASP A 492 -10.22 29.96 -41.09
CA ASP A 492 -10.87 28.78 -40.51
C ASP A 492 -11.26 28.97 -39.03
N THR A 493 -10.51 29.79 -38.29
CA THR A 493 -10.93 30.23 -36.94
C THR A 493 -12.17 31.13 -36.99
N LEU A 494 -12.29 32.00 -37.99
CA LEU A 494 -13.39 32.94 -38.13
C LEU A 494 -14.72 32.26 -38.50
N THR A 495 -14.70 31.24 -39.35
CA THR A 495 -15.88 30.43 -39.68
C THR A 495 -16.34 29.59 -38.48
N LYS A 496 -15.42 28.95 -37.76
CA LYS A 496 -15.71 28.17 -36.55
C LYS A 496 -16.32 29.01 -35.42
N LYS A 497 -15.88 30.28 -35.26
CA LYS A 497 -16.49 31.22 -34.31
C LYS A 497 -17.96 31.50 -34.65
N LYS A 498 -18.26 31.85 -35.90
CA LYS A 498 -19.64 32.10 -36.37
C LYS A 498 -20.56 30.87 -36.23
N ALA A 499 -20.02 29.67 -36.49
CA ALA A 499 -20.75 28.41 -36.29
C ALA A 499 -21.11 28.20 -34.79
N LYS A 500 -20.18 28.48 -33.88
CA LYS A 500 -20.40 28.36 -32.42
C LYS A 500 -21.46 29.35 -31.92
N GLU A 501 -21.41 30.61 -32.36
CA GLU A 501 -22.39 31.64 -32.01
C GLU A 501 -23.80 31.30 -32.54
N THR A 502 -23.88 30.64 -33.71
CA THR A 502 -25.13 30.11 -34.29
C THR A 502 -25.67 28.89 -33.54
N LEU A 503 -24.84 28.18 -32.76
CA LEU A 503 -25.26 27.04 -31.95
C LEU A 503 -25.79 27.49 -30.57
N THR A 504 -25.07 28.40 -29.89
CA THR A 504 -25.46 28.92 -28.57
C THR A 504 -26.80 29.65 -28.60
N SER A 505 -27.07 30.41 -29.67
CA SER A 505 -28.34 31.09 -29.90
C SER A 505 -29.53 30.13 -30.10
N LYS A 506 -29.29 28.88 -30.56
CA LYS A 506 -30.32 27.86 -30.73
C LYS A 506 -30.60 27.03 -29.48
N LEU A 507 -29.62 26.84 -28.58
CA LEU A 507 -29.87 26.18 -27.28
C LEU A 507 -30.73 27.05 -26.35
N ASN A 508 -30.45 28.35 -26.27
CA ASN A 508 -31.10 29.25 -25.31
C ASN A 508 -32.59 29.52 -25.59
N GLN A 509 -33.15 29.01 -26.70
CA GLN A 509 -34.60 29.10 -26.99
C GLN A 509 -35.42 27.88 -26.50
N LYS A 510 -34.82 26.86 -25.89
CA LYS A 510 -35.50 25.56 -25.68
C LYS A 510 -35.62 25.01 -24.25
N SER A 511 -35.33 25.82 -23.23
CA SER A 511 -35.43 25.42 -21.80
C SER A 511 -36.23 26.40 -20.95
N GLY A 512 -37.50 26.63 -21.30
CA GLY A 512 -38.45 27.37 -20.47
C GLY A 512 -39.22 26.45 -19.52
N ALA A 513 -38.61 26.08 -18.38
CA ALA A 513 -39.28 25.39 -17.28
C ALA A 513 -38.70 25.85 -15.94
N GLN A 514 -39.56 26.12 -14.96
CA GLN A 514 -39.24 26.94 -13.79
C GLN A 514 -39.26 26.11 -12.50
N THR A 515 -38.13 26.05 -11.79
CA THR A 515 -38.04 25.60 -10.39
C THR A 515 -36.94 26.39 -9.68
N ASP A 516 -37.25 26.95 -8.52
CA ASP A 516 -36.32 27.76 -7.75
C ASP A 516 -35.14 26.95 -7.22
N ARG A 517 -33.93 27.48 -7.36
CA ARG A 517 -32.71 26.93 -6.74
C ARG A 517 -31.92 28.02 -6.02
N VAL A 518 -31.84 27.88 -4.70
CA VAL A 518 -30.91 28.59 -3.83
C VAL A 518 -29.49 28.40 -4.38
N HIS A 519 -28.78 29.51 -4.58
CA HIS A 519 -27.43 29.51 -5.15
C HIS A 519 -26.38 29.06 -4.12
N VAL A 520 -26.24 27.75 -3.95
CA VAL A 520 -25.03 27.17 -3.35
C VAL A 520 -23.89 27.28 -4.38
N ARG A 521 -22.91 28.15 -4.12
CA ARG A 521 -21.66 28.16 -4.87
C ARG A 521 -20.86 26.90 -4.53
N GLU A 522 -20.75 25.98 -5.48
CA GLU A 522 -19.78 24.90 -5.37
C GLU A 522 -18.37 25.45 -5.60
N HIS A 523 -17.44 25.11 -4.69
CA HIS A 523 -16.06 25.63 -4.72
C HIS A 523 -15.19 24.84 -5.71
N PRO A 524 -14.42 25.50 -6.61
CA PRO A 524 -13.51 24.83 -7.56
C PRO A 524 -12.54 23.84 -6.91
N GLN A 525 -12.11 24.12 -5.68
CA GLN A 525 -11.20 23.27 -4.89
C GLN A 525 -11.69 21.81 -4.76
N ARG A 526 -13.01 21.55 -4.79
CA ARG A 526 -13.55 20.18 -4.73
C ARG A 526 -13.18 19.33 -5.96
N GLU A 527 -13.08 19.95 -7.14
CA GLU A 527 -12.76 19.24 -8.38
C GLU A 527 -11.27 18.92 -8.46
N GLU A 528 -10.41 19.86 -8.03
CA GLU A 528 -8.96 19.65 -7.90
C GLU A 528 -8.63 18.55 -6.87
N ASP A 529 -9.31 18.55 -5.71
CA ASP A 529 -9.21 17.50 -4.68
C ASP A 529 -9.60 16.12 -5.24
N LEU A 530 -10.69 16.04 -6.02
CA LEU A 530 -11.15 14.80 -6.64
C LEU A 530 -10.12 14.26 -7.65
N VAL A 531 -9.57 15.13 -8.50
CA VAL A 531 -8.51 14.76 -9.47
C VAL A 531 -7.25 14.31 -8.73
N MET A 532 -6.84 14.98 -7.65
CA MET A 532 -5.67 14.57 -6.86
C MET A 532 -5.89 13.22 -6.17
N ARG A 533 -7.04 13.01 -5.51
CA ARG A 533 -7.40 11.74 -4.86
C ARG A 533 -7.48 10.59 -5.89
N GLN A 534 -7.95 10.84 -7.11
CA GLN A 534 -7.95 9.85 -8.18
C GLN A 534 -6.53 9.51 -8.67
N LYS A 535 -5.65 10.51 -8.84
CA LYS A 535 -4.22 10.28 -9.19
C LYS A 535 -3.51 9.45 -8.12
N ILE A 536 -3.74 9.74 -6.84
CA ILE A 536 -3.20 8.95 -5.71
C ILE A 536 -3.71 7.50 -5.75
N ARG A 537 -5.01 7.27 -5.97
CA ARG A 537 -5.58 5.92 -6.06
C ARG A 537 -4.94 5.11 -7.21
N ARG A 538 -4.76 5.72 -8.39
CA ARG A 538 -4.09 5.05 -9.53
C ARG A 538 -2.62 4.70 -9.23
N ARG A 539 -1.87 5.56 -8.54
CA ARG A 539 -0.50 5.24 -8.09
C ARG A 539 -0.49 4.09 -7.09
N ALA A 540 -1.37 4.11 -6.09
CA ALA A 540 -1.51 3.01 -5.14
C ALA A 540 -1.84 1.69 -5.85
N GLU A 541 -2.86 1.65 -6.72
CA GLU A 541 -3.22 0.45 -7.47
C GLU A 541 -2.05 -0.09 -8.31
N LYS A 542 -1.25 0.78 -8.93
CA LYS A 542 -0.06 0.36 -9.68
C LYS A 542 1.02 -0.27 -8.80
N ILE A 543 1.18 0.19 -7.56
CA ILE A 543 2.10 -0.42 -6.58
C ILE A 543 1.60 -1.82 -6.16
N PHE A 544 0.29 -2.00 -5.97
CA PHE A 544 -0.30 -3.32 -5.73
C PHE A 544 -0.12 -4.24 -6.96
N GLU A 545 -0.25 -3.71 -8.19
CA GLU A 545 0.00 -4.45 -9.43
C GLU A 545 1.45 -4.96 -9.53
N ILE A 546 2.43 -4.11 -9.21
CA ILE A 546 3.84 -4.50 -9.13
C ILE A 546 4.05 -5.58 -8.06
N ALA A 547 3.47 -5.38 -6.86
CA ALA A 547 3.65 -6.31 -5.75
C ALA A 547 3.12 -7.72 -6.05
N TRP A 548 1.93 -7.87 -6.64
CA TRP A 548 1.42 -9.21 -6.97
C TRP A 548 2.17 -9.87 -8.12
N ARG A 549 2.64 -9.10 -9.10
CA ARG A 549 3.45 -9.62 -10.22
C ARG A 549 4.84 -10.10 -9.80
N VAL A 550 5.48 -9.48 -8.81
CA VAL A 550 6.77 -9.96 -8.28
C VAL A 550 6.66 -11.39 -7.73
N PHE A 551 5.55 -11.71 -7.08
CA PHE A 551 5.27 -13.04 -6.51
C PHE A 551 4.46 -13.96 -7.42
N GLU A 552 4.10 -13.55 -8.63
CA GLU A 552 3.43 -14.43 -9.58
C GLU A 552 4.40 -15.49 -10.12
N GLY A 553 4.01 -16.77 -10.02
CA GLY A 553 4.84 -17.92 -10.38
C GLY A 553 6.02 -18.19 -9.43
N ASN A 554 6.42 -17.22 -8.60
CA ASN A 554 7.67 -17.22 -7.87
C ASN A 554 7.54 -17.61 -6.39
N ASP A 555 8.35 -18.57 -5.97
CA ASP A 555 8.37 -19.12 -4.60
C ASP A 555 9.38 -18.33 -3.74
N ASP A 556 9.37 -17.01 -3.95
CA ASP A 556 10.38 -16.04 -3.50
C ASP A 556 10.18 -15.67 -2.03
N LEU A 557 10.49 -16.61 -1.13
CA LEU A 557 10.40 -16.41 0.31
C LEU A 557 11.27 -15.24 0.80
N GLU A 558 12.47 -15.09 0.24
CA GLU A 558 13.38 -13.98 0.52
C GLU A 558 12.77 -12.63 0.11
N GLY A 559 12.19 -12.53 -1.09
CA GLY A 559 11.47 -11.33 -1.52
C GLY A 559 10.30 -10.94 -0.61
N ARG A 560 9.64 -11.92 0.02
CA ARG A 560 8.55 -11.68 1.00
C ARG A 560 9.09 -11.15 2.32
N VAL A 561 10.15 -11.76 2.86
CA VAL A 561 10.84 -11.32 4.08
C VAL A 561 11.42 -9.91 3.90
N GLN A 562 11.91 -9.56 2.71
CA GLN A 562 12.37 -8.20 2.40
C GLN A 562 11.23 -7.18 2.32
N ALA A 563 10.06 -7.56 1.80
CA ALA A 563 8.88 -6.70 1.79
C ALA A 563 8.34 -6.45 3.21
N GLU A 564 8.24 -7.50 4.02
CA GLU A 564 8.00 -7.45 5.47
C GLU A 564 8.99 -6.47 6.15
N SER A 565 10.29 -6.68 5.97
CA SER A 565 11.37 -5.89 6.58
C SER A 565 11.41 -4.42 6.14
N SER A 566 10.71 -4.06 5.07
CA SER A 566 10.56 -2.67 4.61
C SER A 566 9.35 -1.95 5.22
N GLY A 567 8.41 -2.69 5.84
CA GLY A 567 7.11 -2.20 6.25
C GLY A 567 6.10 -2.07 5.10
N PHE A 568 6.32 -2.76 3.97
CA PHE A 568 5.42 -2.73 2.82
C PHE A 568 4.05 -3.31 3.16
N ILE A 569 4.04 -4.44 3.86
CA ILE A 569 2.81 -5.15 4.20
C ILE A 569 1.95 -4.32 5.16
N ASP A 570 2.56 -3.61 6.12
CA ASP A 570 1.85 -2.65 6.98
C ASP A 570 1.17 -1.54 6.17
N ALA A 571 1.90 -0.92 5.22
CA ALA A 571 1.35 0.13 4.36
C ALA A 571 0.23 -0.40 3.44
N MET A 572 0.40 -1.62 2.91
CA MET A 572 -0.59 -2.31 2.07
C MET A 572 -1.89 -2.56 2.84
N MET A 573 -1.82 -3.12 4.06
CA MET A 573 -2.99 -3.35 4.92
C MET A 573 -3.69 -2.04 5.29
N TYR A 574 -2.94 -0.97 5.57
CA TYR A 574 -3.50 0.32 5.96
C TYR A 574 -4.24 1.03 4.78
N VAL A 575 -3.71 0.95 3.55
CA VAL A 575 -4.45 1.40 2.34
C VAL A 575 -5.77 0.64 2.19
N LEU A 576 -5.73 -0.69 2.31
CA LEU A 576 -6.91 -1.55 2.18
C LEU A 576 -7.96 -1.34 3.28
N LEU A 577 -7.53 -0.93 4.48
CA LEU A 577 -8.43 -0.62 5.59
C LEU A 577 -9.14 0.73 5.38
N LEU A 578 -8.44 1.74 4.86
CA LEU A 578 -8.98 3.09 4.68
C LEU A 578 -9.78 3.32 3.39
N GLN A 579 -9.46 2.65 2.28
CA GLN A 579 -10.22 2.85 1.03
C GLN A 579 -11.68 2.37 1.18
N PRO A 580 -12.68 3.08 0.61
CA PRO A 580 -14.05 2.56 0.50
C PRO A 580 -14.09 1.19 -0.19
N LEU A 581 -14.91 0.27 0.32
CA LEU A 581 -14.88 -1.16 -0.06
C LEU A 581 -15.18 -1.37 -1.56
N ASP A 582 -16.14 -0.62 -2.09
CA ASP A 582 -16.53 -0.54 -3.50
C ASP A 582 -15.41 -0.04 -4.45
N THR A 583 -14.34 0.51 -3.89
CA THR A 583 -13.20 1.05 -4.65
C THR A 583 -11.97 0.14 -4.65
N LEU A 584 -12.07 -1.05 -4.04
CA LEU A 584 -11.01 -2.05 -3.96
C LEU A 584 -11.15 -3.08 -5.08
N THR A 585 -10.42 -2.86 -6.18
CA THR A 585 -10.34 -3.77 -7.34
C THR A 585 -9.61 -5.08 -7.01
N GLN A 586 -9.73 -6.10 -7.87
CA GLN A 586 -8.97 -7.35 -7.69
C GLN A 586 -7.44 -7.12 -7.63
N THR A 587 -6.91 -6.09 -8.26
CA THR A 587 -5.48 -5.70 -8.13
C THR A 587 -5.05 -5.61 -6.66
N HIS A 588 -5.95 -5.11 -5.80
CA HIS A 588 -5.72 -4.88 -4.39
C HIS A 588 -5.78 -6.16 -3.55
N SER A 589 -6.79 -7.02 -3.76
CA SER A 589 -6.91 -8.31 -3.07
C SER A 589 -5.83 -9.29 -3.49
N ARG A 590 -5.50 -9.30 -4.79
CA ARG A 590 -4.50 -10.19 -5.40
C ARG A 590 -3.11 -9.98 -4.82
N ALA A 591 -2.75 -8.76 -4.40
CA ALA A 591 -1.47 -8.51 -3.71
C ALA A 591 -1.36 -9.30 -2.40
N ILE A 592 -2.33 -9.19 -1.49
CA ILE A 592 -2.30 -9.98 -0.25
C ILE A 592 -2.38 -11.48 -0.55
N TYR A 593 -3.23 -11.87 -1.50
CA TYR A 593 -3.36 -13.26 -1.89
C TYR A 593 -2.02 -13.84 -2.36
N PHE A 594 -1.27 -13.15 -3.22
CA PHE A 594 0.05 -13.63 -3.62
C PHE A 594 1.10 -13.56 -2.50
N PHE A 595 1.02 -12.59 -1.57
CA PHE A 595 1.84 -12.58 -0.34
C PHE A 595 1.61 -13.82 0.55
N GLY A 596 0.37 -14.28 0.68
CA GLY A 596 0.05 -15.55 1.34
C GLY A 596 0.37 -16.78 0.48
N ARG A 597 0.08 -16.75 -0.81
CA ARG A 597 0.15 -17.91 -1.72
C ARG A 597 1.57 -18.48 -1.78
N LYS A 598 1.71 -19.72 -1.31
CA LYS A 598 2.98 -20.46 -1.11
C LYS A 598 3.90 -19.90 -0.02
N GLY A 599 3.36 -19.18 0.95
CA GLY A 599 4.05 -18.88 2.20
C GLY A 599 4.29 -20.14 3.05
N ASN A 600 5.20 -20.01 4.01
CA ASN A 600 5.39 -20.95 5.12
C ASN A 600 4.48 -20.57 6.32
N ASN A 601 4.48 -21.40 7.37
CA ASN A 601 3.69 -21.15 8.58
C ASN A 601 4.05 -19.82 9.27
N GLU A 602 5.28 -19.34 9.04
CA GLU A 602 5.84 -18.11 9.60
C GLU A 602 5.22 -16.90 8.90
N MET A 603 5.18 -16.86 7.57
CA MET A 603 4.47 -15.82 6.81
C MET A 603 2.96 -15.83 7.08
N TYR A 604 2.35 -17.00 7.28
CA TYR A 604 0.94 -17.09 7.70
C TYR A 604 0.68 -16.54 9.10
N HIS A 605 1.64 -16.68 10.02
CA HIS A 605 1.58 -16.09 11.35
C HIS A 605 1.84 -14.59 11.31
N PHE A 606 2.84 -14.13 10.56
CA PHE A 606 3.11 -12.72 10.34
C PHE A 606 1.89 -11.98 9.79
N LEU A 607 1.21 -12.52 8.76
CA LEU A 607 -0.02 -11.93 8.23
C LEU A 607 -1.14 -11.86 9.30
N PHE A 608 -1.22 -12.83 10.20
CA PHE A 608 -2.12 -12.78 11.35
C PHE A 608 -1.74 -11.66 12.33
N GLU A 609 -0.48 -11.56 12.74
CA GLU A 609 0.05 -10.53 13.65
C GLU A 609 -0.09 -9.11 13.09
N LYS A 610 0.04 -8.95 11.77
CA LYS A 610 -0.24 -7.69 11.07
C LYS A 610 -1.73 -7.37 10.90
N GLY A 611 -2.62 -8.12 11.56
CA GLY A 611 -4.06 -7.87 11.56
C GLY A 611 -4.75 -8.11 10.22
N ALA A 612 -4.12 -8.83 9.28
CA ALA A 612 -4.65 -9.02 7.92
C ALA A 612 -6.05 -9.64 7.91
N LEU A 613 -6.39 -10.46 8.90
CA LEU A 613 -7.73 -11.04 9.05
C LEU A 613 -8.84 -9.98 9.06
N ASN A 614 -8.64 -8.82 9.69
CA ASN A 614 -9.66 -7.75 9.73
C ASN A 614 -9.90 -7.19 8.31
N VAL A 615 -8.81 -6.91 7.59
CA VAL A 615 -8.84 -6.44 6.20
C VAL A 615 -9.47 -7.48 5.26
N LEU A 616 -9.09 -8.75 5.40
CA LEU A 616 -9.59 -9.84 4.56
C LEU A 616 -11.07 -10.13 4.84
N LEU A 617 -11.51 -10.13 6.11
CA LEU A 617 -12.91 -10.26 6.50
C LEU A 617 -13.77 -9.06 6.06
N ARG A 618 -13.17 -7.90 5.79
CA ARG A 618 -13.86 -6.78 5.12
C ARG A 618 -14.00 -7.03 3.60
N LEU A 619 -12.99 -7.62 2.96
CA LEU A 619 -13.04 -7.99 1.54
C LEU A 619 -14.01 -9.14 1.24
N CYS A 620 -14.37 -9.98 2.22
CA CYS A 620 -15.43 -10.98 2.08
C CYS A 620 -16.81 -10.38 1.77
N ASP A 621 -17.07 -9.13 2.20
CA ASP A 621 -18.33 -8.43 1.94
C ASP A 621 -18.38 -7.77 0.55
N HIS A 622 -17.36 -7.98 -0.30
CA HIS A 622 -17.27 -7.34 -1.61
C HIS A 622 -18.20 -7.95 -2.66
N ASN A 623 -18.57 -7.14 -3.66
CA ASN A 623 -19.48 -7.52 -4.74
C ASN A 623 -18.79 -8.32 -5.86
N ASP A 624 -17.54 -8.00 -6.22
CA ASP A 624 -16.74 -8.77 -7.18
C ASP A 624 -16.35 -10.14 -6.58
N PRO A 625 -16.80 -11.28 -7.15
CA PRO A 625 -16.43 -12.61 -6.69
C PRO A 625 -14.93 -12.90 -6.73
N ALA A 626 -14.16 -12.20 -7.58
CA ALA A 626 -12.72 -12.38 -7.69
C ALA A 626 -11.96 -11.77 -6.51
N VAL A 627 -12.42 -10.63 -5.98
CA VAL A 627 -11.94 -10.04 -4.73
C VAL A 627 -12.27 -10.96 -3.54
N VAL A 628 -13.50 -11.49 -3.49
CA VAL A 628 -13.93 -12.41 -2.43
C VAL A 628 -13.13 -13.73 -2.46
N MET A 629 -12.84 -14.26 -3.65
CA MET A 629 -11.99 -15.45 -3.85
C MET A 629 -10.57 -15.24 -3.28
N ASP A 630 -9.91 -14.15 -3.68
CA ASP A 630 -8.57 -13.80 -3.18
C ASP A 630 -8.59 -13.65 -1.65
N ALA A 631 -9.62 -12.98 -1.11
CA ALA A 631 -9.78 -12.76 0.32
C ALA A 631 -9.93 -14.08 1.10
N VAL A 632 -10.93 -14.91 0.77
CA VAL A 632 -11.18 -16.17 1.51
C VAL A 632 -10.03 -17.17 1.34
N SER A 633 -9.37 -17.18 0.18
CA SER A 633 -8.18 -18.01 -0.04
C SER A 633 -7.00 -17.57 0.83
N THR A 634 -6.87 -16.26 1.09
CA THR A 634 -5.83 -15.74 2.00
C THR A 634 -6.16 -16.07 3.46
N ILE A 635 -7.45 -15.99 3.85
CA ILE A 635 -7.89 -16.42 5.19
C ILE A 635 -7.62 -17.92 5.37
N ASP A 636 -7.95 -18.78 4.41
CA ASP A 636 -7.71 -20.22 4.54
C ASP A 636 -6.21 -20.55 4.65
N ASN A 637 -5.36 -19.84 3.91
CA ASN A 637 -3.90 -19.94 4.05
C ASN A 637 -3.42 -19.55 5.46
N ILE A 638 -3.90 -18.44 6.02
CA ILE A 638 -3.60 -18.02 7.40
C ILE A 638 -4.08 -19.07 8.42
N VAL A 639 -5.30 -19.59 8.24
CA VAL A 639 -5.89 -20.64 9.07
C VAL A 639 -5.07 -21.94 8.98
N ILE A 640 -4.59 -22.34 7.80
CA ILE A 640 -3.67 -23.48 7.64
C ILE A 640 -2.38 -23.27 8.45
N GLY A 641 -1.77 -22.09 8.37
CA GLY A 641 -0.56 -21.77 9.14
C GLY A 641 -0.75 -21.85 10.66
N GLY A 642 -1.88 -21.34 11.17
CA GLY A 642 -2.24 -21.49 12.59
C GLY A 642 -2.53 -22.95 12.98
N GLY A 643 -3.24 -23.68 12.13
CA GLY A 643 -3.58 -25.09 12.34
C GLY A 643 -2.36 -26.01 12.37
N ASN A 644 -1.34 -25.70 11.56
CA ASN A 644 -0.05 -26.40 11.53
C ASN A 644 0.84 -26.11 12.74
N ARG A 645 0.63 -24.98 13.45
CA ARG A 645 1.38 -24.60 14.65
C ARG A 645 0.78 -25.13 15.95
N ALA A 646 -0.49 -25.52 15.96
CA ALA A 646 -1.15 -26.11 17.13
C ALA A 646 -0.93 -27.63 17.21
N LEU A 647 -0.83 -28.17 18.43
CA LEU A 647 -0.73 -29.62 18.66
C LEU A 647 -1.97 -30.36 18.13
N SER A 648 -1.83 -31.66 17.83
CA SER A 648 -2.85 -32.51 17.19
C SER A 648 -4.26 -32.32 17.77
N GLU A 649 -4.41 -32.46 19.08
CA GLU A 649 -5.70 -32.40 19.79
C GLU A 649 -6.17 -30.98 20.15
N GLN A 650 -5.32 -29.96 20.05
CA GLN A 650 -5.68 -28.61 20.48
C GLN A 650 -6.63 -27.89 19.51
N HIS A 651 -7.55 -27.09 20.06
CA HIS A 651 -8.41 -26.16 19.32
C HIS A 651 -7.60 -25.27 18.35
N HIS A 652 -8.24 -24.81 17.27
CA HIS A 652 -7.58 -23.89 16.33
C HIS A 652 -7.20 -22.56 17.03
N PRO A 653 -5.93 -22.10 16.96
CA PRO A 653 -5.46 -20.98 17.77
C PRO A 653 -6.08 -19.65 17.34
N TYR A 654 -6.39 -19.48 16.06
CA TYR A 654 -6.98 -18.24 15.54
C TYR A 654 -8.51 -18.21 15.64
N PHE A 655 -9.14 -19.26 16.18
CA PHE A 655 -10.61 -19.35 16.28
C PHE A 655 -11.21 -18.16 17.04
N ALA A 656 -10.68 -17.84 18.22
CA ALA A 656 -11.19 -16.75 19.05
C ALA A 656 -11.06 -15.39 18.37
N ALA A 657 -9.96 -15.15 17.65
CA ALA A 657 -9.75 -13.92 16.89
C ALA A 657 -10.74 -13.79 15.72
N VAL A 658 -10.92 -14.85 14.91
CA VAL A 658 -11.89 -14.84 13.80
C VAL A 658 -13.32 -14.67 14.32
N ALA A 659 -13.70 -15.35 15.40
CA ALA A 659 -15.02 -15.18 16.02
C ALA A 659 -15.23 -13.77 16.59
N HIS A 660 -14.22 -13.17 17.21
CA HIS A 660 -14.32 -11.80 17.75
C HIS A 660 -14.53 -10.73 16.66
N MET A 661 -14.11 -10.99 15.43
CA MET A 661 -14.33 -10.11 14.26
C MET A 661 -15.63 -10.43 13.48
N ASN A 662 -16.56 -11.21 14.06
CA ASN A 662 -17.74 -11.78 13.38
C ASN A 662 -17.39 -12.54 12.09
N GLY A 663 -16.16 -13.09 12.02
CA GLY A 663 -15.61 -13.68 10.82
C GLY A 663 -16.17 -15.06 10.49
N ILE A 664 -16.68 -15.78 11.51
CA ILE A 664 -17.34 -17.07 11.32
C ILE A 664 -18.63 -16.87 10.51
N GLU A 665 -19.42 -15.88 10.87
CA GLU A 665 -20.66 -15.47 10.20
C GLU A 665 -20.38 -14.99 8.77
N LYS A 666 -19.35 -14.15 8.57
CA LYS A 666 -18.99 -13.67 7.23
C LYS A 666 -18.55 -14.79 6.29
N ILE A 667 -17.65 -15.68 6.73
CA ILE A 667 -17.20 -16.81 5.91
C ILE A 667 -18.35 -17.78 5.67
N PHE A 668 -19.25 -17.98 6.65
CA PHE A 668 -20.46 -18.79 6.48
C PHE A 668 -21.44 -18.20 5.46
N ASN A 669 -21.61 -16.88 5.42
CA ASN A 669 -22.45 -16.22 4.42
C ASN A 669 -21.91 -16.41 2.98
N LEU A 670 -20.60 -16.66 2.79
CA LEU A 670 -20.06 -17.00 1.47
C LEU A 670 -20.56 -18.35 0.94
N LEU A 671 -20.95 -19.29 1.82
CA LEU A 671 -21.58 -20.56 1.42
C LEU A 671 -23.00 -20.36 0.88
N LYS A 672 -23.69 -19.32 1.37
CA LYS A 672 -25.09 -19.00 1.01
C LYS A 672 -25.21 -18.12 -0.23
N ARG A 673 -24.12 -17.50 -0.66
CA ARG A 673 -24.05 -16.64 -1.84
C ARG A 673 -24.02 -17.47 -3.13
N HIS A 674 -25.17 -17.54 -3.81
CA HIS A 674 -25.33 -18.21 -5.11
C HIS A 674 -24.66 -17.47 -6.28
N ASP A 675 -24.28 -16.19 -6.08
CA ASP A 675 -23.54 -15.36 -7.02
C ASP A 675 -22.03 -15.68 -7.07
N LEU A 676 -21.51 -16.38 -6.06
CA LEU A 676 -20.10 -16.76 -5.96
C LEU A 676 -19.83 -18.09 -6.66
N SER A 677 -18.64 -18.20 -7.28
CA SER A 677 -18.22 -19.47 -7.88
C SER A 677 -18.01 -20.55 -6.83
N LYS A 678 -18.24 -21.83 -7.21
CA LYS A 678 -18.07 -22.98 -6.31
C LYS A 678 -16.73 -22.99 -5.58
N GLY A 679 -15.62 -22.60 -6.22
CA GLY A 679 -14.32 -22.56 -5.54
C GLY A 679 -14.25 -21.63 -4.32
N VAL A 680 -15.07 -20.56 -4.28
CA VAL A 680 -15.18 -19.68 -3.11
C VAL A 680 -15.92 -20.39 -1.97
N GLN A 681 -17.01 -21.09 -2.31
CA GLN A 681 -17.80 -21.88 -1.36
C GLN A 681 -17.00 -23.07 -0.81
N ASP A 682 -16.33 -23.85 -1.69
CA ASP A 682 -15.40 -24.91 -1.33
C ASP A 682 -14.35 -24.41 -0.32
N THR A 683 -13.74 -23.26 -0.60
CA THR A 683 -12.71 -22.65 0.26
C THR A 683 -13.29 -22.17 1.60
N ALA A 684 -14.47 -21.54 1.59
CA ALA A 684 -15.17 -21.11 2.80
C ALA A 684 -15.54 -22.29 3.72
N ALA A 685 -16.06 -23.39 3.17
CA ALA A 685 -16.41 -24.60 3.90
C ALA A 685 -15.18 -25.24 4.53
N LEU A 686 -14.10 -25.39 3.75
CA LEU A 686 -12.83 -25.92 4.21
C LEU A 686 -12.15 -24.99 5.23
N CYS A 687 -12.36 -23.68 5.18
CA CYS A 687 -11.83 -22.71 6.15
C CYS A 687 -12.55 -22.82 7.50
N LEU A 688 -13.89 -22.81 7.49
CA LEU A 688 -14.72 -23.00 8.68
C LEU A 688 -14.44 -24.34 9.35
N GLY A 689 -14.35 -25.43 8.59
CA GLY A 689 -14.04 -26.74 9.14
C GLY A 689 -12.65 -26.85 9.79
N LYS A 690 -11.65 -26.10 9.31
CA LYS A 690 -10.33 -25.98 9.98
C LYS A 690 -10.42 -25.16 11.27
N LEU A 691 -11.18 -24.05 11.25
CA LEU A 691 -11.40 -23.20 12.42
C LEU A 691 -12.10 -23.96 13.56
N PHE A 692 -13.12 -24.77 13.23
CA PHE A 692 -13.83 -25.62 14.20
C PHE A 692 -13.07 -26.91 14.61
N LYS A 693 -11.75 -27.03 14.35
CA LYS A 693 -10.91 -28.14 14.88
C LYS A 693 -11.13 -28.32 16.38
N GLY A 694 -11.56 -29.52 16.79
CA GLY A 694 -11.83 -29.87 18.19
C GLY A 694 -13.07 -29.22 18.81
N ARG A 695 -13.82 -28.38 18.08
CA ARG A 695 -15.02 -27.66 18.57
C ARG A 695 -16.28 -28.22 17.91
N GLU A 696 -17.43 -28.08 18.57
CA GLU A 696 -18.71 -28.33 17.92
C GLU A 696 -19.00 -27.20 16.91
N VAL A 697 -19.30 -27.56 15.67
CA VAL A 697 -19.58 -26.58 14.60
C VAL A 697 -20.86 -25.80 14.95
N GLY A 698 -20.79 -24.47 14.85
CA GLY A 698 -21.87 -23.56 15.23
C GLY A 698 -21.86 -23.16 16.71
N VAL A 699 -21.20 -23.90 17.61
CA VAL A 699 -21.15 -23.53 19.04
C VAL A 699 -19.95 -22.62 19.32
N TYR A 700 -20.24 -21.33 19.47
CA TYR A 700 -19.27 -20.30 19.88
C TYR A 700 -19.95 -19.15 20.61
N ASP A 701 -19.15 -18.46 21.43
CA ASP A 701 -19.55 -17.29 22.21
C ASP A 701 -19.66 -16.06 21.31
N ILE A 702 -20.79 -15.96 20.61
CA ILE A 702 -21.28 -14.67 20.11
C ILE A 702 -21.54 -13.82 21.35
N LYS A 703 -20.55 -13.03 21.79
CA LYS A 703 -20.77 -11.99 22.80
C LYS A 703 -21.88 -11.09 22.25
N PRO A 704 -23.07 -11.03 22.87
CA PRO A 704 -24.16 -10.25 22.31
C PRO A 704 -23.69 -8.79 22.23
N ILE A 705 -23.73 -8.23 21.02
CA ILE A 705 -23.45 -6.81 20.81
C ILE A 705 -24.45 -6.07 21.69
N LYS A 706 -23.98 -5.45 22.78
CA LYS A 706 -24.81 -4.62 23.64
C LYS A 706 -25.47 -3.58 22.73
N LYS A 707 -26.81 -3.66 22.59
CA LYS A 707 -27.55 -2.53 22.03
C LYS A 707 -27.20 -1.31 22.87
N PRO A 708 -27.02 -0.12 22.27
CA PRO A 708 -26.86 1.10 23.03
C PRO A 708 -28.05 1.22 23.99
N GLU A 709 -27.76 1.38 25.27
CA GLU A 709 -28.76 1.39 26.33
C GLU A 709 -29.65 2.63 26.13
N SER A 710 -30.83 2.43 25.54
CA SER A 710 -31.85 3.47 25.40
C SER A 710 -32.23 3.95 26.79
N GLY A 711 -32.12 5.25 27.03
CA GLY A 711 -32.15 5.85 28.37
C GLY A 711 -33.41 5.54 29.19
N PRO A 712 -33.35 5.70 30.52
CA PRO A 712 -34.39 5.25 31.43
C PRO A 712 -35.71 6.00 31.20
N THR A 713 -36.73 5.25 30.76
CA THR A 713 -38.13 5.67 30.83
C THR A 713 -38.81 4.98 32.00
N GLU A 714 -39.30 5.78 32.94
CA GLU A 714 -39.99 5.30 34.14
C GLU A 714 -41.38 4.75 33.80
N SER A 715 -41.77 3.62 34.39
CA SER A 715 -43.03 3.44 35.13
C SER A 715 -43.31 1.97 35.45
N GLU A 716 -44.04 1.73 36.54
CA GLU A 716 -44.24 0.42 37.15
C GLU A 716 -45.43 -0.34 36.54
N LYS A 717 -45.20 -1.58 36.08
CA LYS A 717 -46.16 -2.70 36.16
C LYS A 717 -45.41 -4.01 36.34
N SER A 718 -45.59 -4.65 37.49
CA SER A 718 -44.90 -5.90 37.85
C SER A 718 -45.45 -7.13 37.12
N ASP A 719 -44.75 -8.25 37.29
CA ASP A 719 -45.17 -9.63 37.03
C ASP A 719 -45.40 -10.02 35.56
N GLN A 720 -46.35 -9.38 34.86
CA GLN A 720 -46.58 -9.67 33.43
C GLN A 720 -45.42 -9.21 32.54
N LYS A 721 -44.70 -8.13 32.90
CA LYS A 721 -43.53 -7.68 32.14
C LYS A 721 -42.41 -8.72 32.18
N SER A 722 -42.12 -9.23 33.37
CA SER A 722 -41.07 -10.23 33.61
C SER A 722 -41.34 -11.58 32.95
N GLN A 723 -42.60 -12.00 32.84
CA GLN A 723 -42.96 -13.20 32.06
C GLN A 723 -42.75 -12.99 30.56
N ASN A 724 -43.20 -11.87 30.00
CA ASN A 724 -43.00 -11.56 28.57
C ASN A 724 -41.52 -11.36 28.21
N GLU A 725 -40.73 -10.78 29.11
CA GLU A 725 -39.27 -10.64 28.95
C GLU A 725 -38.59 -12.02 28.97
N ALA A 726 -38.91 -12.88 29.94
CA ALA A 726 -38.36 -14.25 30.00
C ALA A 726 -38.79 -15.14 28.82
N GLU A 727 -40.00 -14.97 28.27
CA GLU A 727 -40.43 -15.65 27.04
C GLU A 727 -39.71 -15.10 25.79
N SER A 728 -39.49 -13.78 25.73
CA SER A 728 -38.70 -13.15 24.67
C SER A 728 -37.24 -13.62 24.69
N GLU A 729 -36.62 -13.73 25.86
CA GLU A 729 -35.25 -14.24 26.03
C GLU A 729 -35.15 -15.71 25.59
N LYS A 730 -36.01 -16.60 26.11
CA LYS A 730 -36.06 -18.01 25.69
C LYS A 730 -36.28 -18.17 24.19
N LYS A 731 -37.14 -17.33 23.59
CA LYS A 731 -37.36 -17.32 22.13
C LYS A 731 -36.11 -16.86 21.37
N GLY A 732 -35.33 -15.93 21.94
CA GLY A 732 -34.01 -15.55 21.45
C GLY A 732 -33.00 -16.71 21.50
N GLU A 733 -32.94 -17.44 22.62
CA GLU A 733 -32.08 -18.62 22.80
C GLU A 733 -32.43 -19.74 21.81
N ILE A 734 -33.72 -20.07 21.67
CA ILE A 734 -34.21 -21.08 20.72
C ILE A 734 -33.82 -20.72 19.28
N ASN A 735 -33.99 -19.45 18.88
CA ASN A 735 -33.58 -18.98 17.56
C ASN A 735 -32.07 -19.07 17.34
N GLN A 736 -31.25 -18.81 18.36
CA GLN A 736 -29.80 -19.03 18.28
C GLN A 736 -29.46 -20.52 18.16
N ILE A 737 -30.09 -21.40 18.95
CA ILE A 737 -29.85 -22.84 18.90
C ILE A 737 -30.15 -23.40 17.51
N GLU A 738 -31.29 -23.03 16.91
CA GLU A 738 -31.62 -23.52 15.56
C GLU A 738 -30.67 -22.94 14.49
N LEU A 739 -30.22 -21.67 14.62
CA LEU A 739 -29.20 -21.11 13.73
C LEU A 739 -27.86 -21.86 13.86
N ARG A 740 -27.43 -22.21 15.08
CA ARG A 740 -26.21 -23.01 15.31
C ARG A 740 -26.33 -24.40 14.69
N LEU A 741 -27.48 -25.07 14.87
CA LEU A 741 -27.77 -26.36 14.25
C LEU A 741 -27.84 -26.27 12.72
N GLN A 742 -28.38 -25.17 12.18
CA GLN A 742 -28.36 -24.89 10.74
C GLN A 742 -26.93 -24.74 10.21
N MET A 743 -26.09 -23.90 10.83
CA MET A 743 -24.68 -23.75 10.46
C MET A 743 -23.95 -25.09 10.46
N LYS A 744 -24.16 -25.90 11.50
CA LYS A 744 -23.59 -27.24 11.65
C LYS A 744 -23.99 -28.18 10.51
N ARG A 745 -25.29 -28.29 10.21
CA ARG A 745 -25.83 -29.14 9.14
C ARG A 745 -25.31 -28.71 7.76
N GLU A 746 -25.27 -27.41 7.49
CA GLU A 746 -24.80 -26.87 6.20
C GLU A 746 -23.28 -27.05 6.01
N ILE A 747 -22.46 -26.65 7.00
CA ILE A 747 -20.99 -26.75 6.91
C ILE A 747 -20.56 -28.22 6.81
N VAL A 748 -21.06 -29.08 7.70
CA VAL A 748 -20.71 -30.52 7.70
C VAL A 748 -21.27 -31.21 6.45
N GLY A 749 -22.47 -30.85 5.99
CA GLY A 749 -23.05 -31.34 4.73
C GLY A 749 -22.17 -31.01 3.53
N TYR A 750 -21.83 -29.73 3.34
CA TYR A 750 -21.01 -29.27 2.22
C TYR A 750 -19.64 -29.95 2.19
N ILE A 751 -18.96 -30.06 3.35
CA ILE A 751 -17.66 -30.74 3.42
C ILE A 751 -17.80 -32.24 3.07
N LYS A 752 -18.92 -32.90 3.42
CA LYS A 752 -19.20 -34.29 3.04
C LYS A 752 -19.49 -34.48 1.55
N GLU A 753 -19.89 -33.44 0.82
CA GLU A 753 -19.96 -33.43 -0.65
C GLU A 753 -18.58 -33.21 -1.29
N LEU A 754 -17.71 -32.39 -0.68
CA LEU A 754 -16.34 -32.17 -1.18
C LEU A 754 -15.46 -33.44 -1.14
N VAL A 755 -15.84 -34.41 -0.31
CA VAL A 755 -15.25 -35.77 -0.31
C VAL A 755 -15.45 -36.49 -1.65
N ASP A 756 -16.51 -36.19 -2.40
CA ASP A 756 -16.76 -36.76 -3.74
C ASP A 756 -16.10 -35.96 -4.87
N SER A 757 -15.34 -34.89 -4.55
CA SER A 757 -14.74 -34.03 -5.56
C SER A 757 -13.81 -34.78 -6.51
N THR A 758 -13.94 -34.51 -7.81
CA THR A 758 -13.01 -34.99 -8.85
C THR A 758 -11.62 -34.36 -8.71
N ASN A 759 -11.50 -33.26 -7.96
CA ASN A 759 -10.22 -32.69 -7.58
C ASN A 759 -9.67 -33.41 -6.34
N GLU A 760 -8.68 -34.29 -6.55
CA GLU A 760 -8.03 -35.06 -5.47
C GLU A 760 -7.50 -34.19 -4.33
N ARG A 761 -7.04 -32.97 -4.59
CA ARG A 761 -6.57 -32.05 -3.55
C ARG A 761 -7.74 -31.53 -2.71
N THR A 762 -8.88 -31.18 -3.34
CA THR A 762 -10.10 -30.78 -2.62
C THR A 762 -10.64 -31.93 -1.77
N LYS A 763 -10.67 -33.16 -2.33
CA LYS A 763 -11.04 -34.39 -1.62
C LYS A 763 -10.17 -34.66 -0.39
N ASP A 764 -8.85 -34.63 -0.55
CA ASP A 764 -7.90 -34.84 0.56
C ASP A 764 -8.04 -33.76 1.65
N MET A 765 -8.20 -32.49 1.26
CA MET A 765 -8.52 -31.42 2.22
C MET A 765 -9.87 -31.67 2.92
N ALA A 766 -10.92 -32.09 2.22
CA ALA A 766 -12.23 -32.37 2.82
C ALA A 766 -12.16 -33.53 3.84
N VAL A 767 -11.52 -34.65 3.48
CA VAL A 767 -11.30 -35.78 4.41
C VAL A 767 -10.42 -35.35 5.60
N SER A 768 -9.36 -34.56 5.37
CA SER A 768 -8.54 -34.03 6.46
C SER A 768 -9.27 -33.01 7.35
N VAL A 769 -10.32 -32.35 6.85
CA VAL A 769 -11.19 -31.46 7.64
C VAL A 769 -12.20 -32.27 8.46
N ILE A 770 -12.88 -33.26 7.86
CA ILE A 770 -13.78 -34.17 8.62
C ILE A 770 -13.02 -34.80 9.79
N LYS A 771 -11.79 -35.26 9.56
CA LYS A 771 -10.89 -35.77 10.62
C LYS A 771 -10.76 -34.83 11.83
N VAL A 772 -10.54 -33.53 11.64
CA VAL A 772 -10.37 -32.59 12.77
C VAL A 772 -11.69 -32.14 13.40
N LEU A 773 -12.82 -32.34 12.72
CA LEU A 773 -14.16 -32.19 13.29
C LEU A 773 -14.56 -33.42 14.13
N CYS A 774 -14.12 -34.62 13.77
CA CYS A 774 -14.32 -35.85 14.57
C CYS A 774 -13.64 -35.82 15.95
N LEU A 775 -12.73 -34.89 16.22
CA LEU A 775 -12.16 -34.70 17.56
C LEU A 775 -13.22 -34.31 18.62
N ASN A 776 -14.36 -33.74 18.21
CA ASN A 776 -15.43 -33.31 19.11
C ASN A 776 -16.68 -34.18 18.94
N GLU A 777 -17.15 -34.82 20.02
CA GLU A 777 -18.32 -35.72 20.03
C GLU A 777 -19.58 -35.05 19.43
N GLY A 778 -19.79 -33.76 19.71
CA GLY A 778 -20.95 -33.02 19.23
C GLY A 778 -21.12 -33.12 17.72
N ASN A 779 -20.03 -33.08 16.95
CA ASN A 779 -20.07 -33.16 15.48
C ASN A 779 -20.45 -34.56 14.94
N HIS A 780 -20.37 -35.62 15.75
CA HIS A 780 -20.44 -37.01 15.28
C HIS A 780 -21.81 -37.35 14.69
N LYS A 781 -22.90 -36.78 15.24
CA LYS A 781 -24.27 -37.05 14.78
C LYS A 781 -24.48 -36.67 13.30
N GLU A 782 -23.97 -35.52 12.88
CA GLU A 782 -24.07 -35.02 11.51
C GLU A 782 -23.00 -35.65 10.58
N ILE A 783 -21.82 -36.01 11.11
CA ILE A 783 -20.77 -36.70 10.34
C ILE A 783 -21.15 -38.16 10.04
N VAL A 784 -21.49 -38.94 11.06
CA VAL A 784 -21.56 -40.42 11.03
C VAL A 784 -22.94 -40.91 10.55
N THR A 785 -23.36 -40.43 9.38
CA THR A 785 -24.47 -41.03 8.61
C THR A 785 -23.99 -42.34 7.97
N LYS A 786 -24.86 -43.37 7.93
CA LYS A 786 -24.47 -44.74 7.51
C LYS A 786 -23.70 -44.76 6.19
N ASP A 787 -24.22 -44.09 5.17
CA ASP A 787 -23.65 -44.10 3.82
C ASP A 787 -22.31 -43.36 3.74
N PHE A 788 -22.07 -42.41 4.64
CA PHE A 788 -20.77 -41.72 4.76
C PHE A 788 -19.71 -42.63 5.41
N VAL A 789 -20.08 -43.43 6.41
CA VAL A 789 -19.15 -44.42 7.00
C VAL A 789 -18.80 -45.52 5.98
N ILE A 790 -19.78 -45.99 5.18
CA ILE A 790 -19.53 -46.91 4.06
C ILE A 790 -18.56 -46.28 3.05
N LYS A 791 -18.79 -45.02 2.65
CA LYS A 791 -17.92 -44.28 1.72
C LYS A 791 -16.48 -44.18 2.25
N MET A 792 -16.31 -43.82 3.52
CA MET A 792 -15.00 -43.82 4.18
C MET A 792 -14.36 -45.22 4.21
N SER A 793 -15.12 -46.27 4.51
CA SER A 793 -14.57 -47.65 4.51
C SER A 793 -14.17 -48.15 3.13
N ASN A 794 -14.68 -47.56 2.04
CA ASN A 794 -14.24 -47.86 0.68
C ASN A 794 -12.94 -47.14 0.30
N PHE A 795 -12.72 -45.93 0.81
CA PHE A 795 -11.47 -45.19 0.60
C PHE A 795 -10.24 -45.92 1.16
N LEU A 796 -10.39 -46.80 2.16
CA LEU A 796 -9.33 -47.68 2.65
C LEU A 796 -8.71 -48.59 1.56
N ASN A 797 -9.43 -48.88 0.47
CA ASN A 797 -8.95 -49.71 -0.64
C ASN A 797 -8.47 -48.92 -1.87
N GLN A 798 -8.87 -47.64 -1.99
CA GLN A 798 -8.82 -46.90 -3.26
C GLN A 798 -8.25 -45.47 -3.14
N GLY A 799 -8.09 -44.96 -1.91
CA GLY A 799 -7.46 -43.67 -1.67
C GLY A 799 -5.95 -43.73 -1.83
N ASN A 800 -5.34 -42.56 -2.10
CA ASN A 800 -3.91 -42.38 -1.91
C ASN A 800 -3.53 -42.50 -0.42
N GLU A 801 -2.25 -42.75 -0.11
CA GLU A 801 -1.78 -42.96 1.28
C GLU A 801 -2.24 -41.88 2.27
N ARG A 802 -2.30 -40.61 1.84
CA ARG A 802 -2.71 -39.50 2.71
C ARG A 802 -4.22 -39.56 3.04
N VAL A 803 -5.05 -39.88 2.06
CA VAL A 803 -6.49 -40.11 2.25
C VAL A 803 -6.73 -41.35 3.13
N VAL A 804 -6.07 -42.48 2.87
CA VAL A 804 -6.19 -43.70 3.68
C VAL A 804 -5.80 -43.42 5.15
N ASN A 805 -4.69 -42.72 5.38
CA ASN A 805 -4.27 -42.34 6.73
C ASN A 805 -5.27 -41.39 7.41
N ASN A 806 -5.80 -40.40 6.69
CA ASN A 806 -6.83 -39.50 7.23
C ASN A 806 -8.13 -40.25 7.57
N VAL A 807 -8.52 -41.26 6.78
CA VAL A 807 -9.69 -42.12 7.04
C VAL A 807 -9.50 -43.01 8.26
N LEU A 808 -8.34 -43.62 8.44
CA LEU A 808 -8.03 -44.38 9.67
C LEU A 808 -8.10 -43.47 10.91
N LEU A 809 -7.59 -42.25 10.82
CA LEU A 809 -7.68 -41.26 11.91
C LEU A 809 -9.13 -40.78 12.15
N ILE A 810 -9.98 -40.67 11.12
CA ILE A 810 -11.43 -40.45 11.28
C ILE A 810 -12.03 -41.57 12.14
N PHE A 811 -11.80 -42.84 11.79
CA PHE A 811 -12.36 -43.96 12.54
C PHE A 811 -11.80 -44.05 13.97
N LEU A 812 -10.50 -43.81 14.17
CA LEU A 812 -9.89 -43.74 15.51
C LEU A 812 -10.55 -42.67 16.38
N TYR A 813 -10.70 -41.43 15.89
CA TYR A 813 -11.34 -40.37 16.69
C TYR A 813 -12.83 -40.61 16.93
N LEU A 814 -13.54 -41.27 16.01
CA LEU A 814 -14.94 -41.67 16.21
C LEU A 814 -15.09 -42.83 17.21
N MET A 815 -14.09 -43.70 17.34
CA MET A 815 -14.04 -44.75 18.37
C MET A 815 -13.61 -44.21 19.74
N GLN A 816 -12.62 -43.32 19.77
CA GLN A 816 -12.07 -42.74 21.00
C GLN A 816 -12.99 -41.71 21.66
N ASN A 817 -13.55 -40.78 20.87
CA ASN A 817 -14.25 -39.60 21.37
C ASN A 817 -15.77 -39.66 21.11
N GLY A 818 -16.30 -40.81 20.68
CA GLY A 818 -17.69 -40.94 20.24
C GLY A 818 -18.58 -41.67 21.23
N SER A 819 -19.86 -41.25 21.30
CA SER A 819 -20.91 -41.97 22.00
C SER A 819 -20.95 -43.46 21.65
N GLN A 820 -21.50 -44.29 22.54
CA GLN A 820 -21.74 -45.72 22.28
C GLN A 820 -22.51 -45.97 20.96
N SER A 821 -23.41 -45.05 20.56
CA SER A 821 -24.13 -45.12 19.28
C SER A 821 -23.23 -44.83 18.08
N THR A 822 -22.25 -43.93 18.23
CA THR A 822 -21.21 -43.66 17.24
C THR A 822 -20.29 -44.87 17.10
N GLN A 823 -19.73 -45.35 18.21
CA GLN A 823 -18.82 -46.50 18.26
C GLN A 823 -19.47 -47.73 17.61
N ALA A 824 -20.66 -48.13 18.05
CA ALA A 824 -21.39 -49.26 17.50
C ALA A 824 -21.66 -49.11 15.99
N ARG A 825 -21.97 -47.89 15.51
CA ARG A 825 -22.17 -47.63 14.07
C ARG A 825 -20.88 -47.75 13.26
N VAL A 826 -19.74 -47.33 13.81
CA VAL A 826 -18.43 -47.50 13.16
C VAL A 826 -18.06 -48.98 13.10
N SER A 827 -18.08 -49.71 14.22
CA SER A 827 -17.74 -51.14 14.26
C SER A 827 -18.67 -52.02 13.41
N GLN A 828 -19.94 -51.66 13.25
CA GLN A 828 -20.89 -52.37 12.38
C GLN A 828 -20.73 -52.08 10.87
N THR A 829 -19.97 -51.03 10.51
CA THR A 829 -19.93 -50.52 9.11
C THR A 829 -18.52 -50.52 8.50
N VAL A 830 -17.46 -50.45 9.31
CA VAL A 830 -16.08 -50.53 8.83
C VAL A 830 -15.70 -51.98 8.55
N ASP A 831 -15.15 -52.23 7.37
CA ASP A 831 -14.66 -53.55 6.96
C ASP A 831 -13.35 -53.88 7.67
N VAL A 832 -13.44 -54.66 8.75
CA VAL A 832 -12.32 -55.08 9.60
C VAL A 832 -11.24 -55.83 8.80
N GLU A 833 -11.60 -56.61 7.78
CA GLU A 833 -10.63 -57.33 6.95
C GLU A 833 -9.89 -56.40 5.96
N LYS A 834 -10.47 -55.24 5.58
CA LYS A 834 -9.70 -54.16 4.91
C LYS A 834 -8.68 -53.56 5.87
N VAL A 835 -9.08 -53.19 7.09
CA VAL A 835 -8.17 -52.60 8.10
C VAL A 835 -7.02 -53.56 8.44
N LYS A 836 -7.33 -54.86 8.62
CA LYS A 836 -6.35 -55.92 8.83
C LYS A 836 -5.29 -56.01 7.72
N LYS A 837 -5.69 -55.90 6.45
CA LYS A 837 -4.75 -55.88 5.31
C LYS A 837 -3.82 -54.65 5.33
N LEU A 838 -4.29 -53.49 5.81
CA LEU A 838 -3.43 -52.30 5.95
C LEU A 838 -2.32 -52.49 6.99
N THR A 839 -2.48 -53.38 7.99
CA THR A 839 -1.40 -53.71 8.93
C THR A 839 -0.26 -54.53 8.32
N THR A 840 -0.53 -55.28 7.24
CA THR A 840 0.44 -56.19 6.59
C THR A 840 1.01 -55.65 5.28
N GLN A 841 0.47 -54.55 4.76
CA GLN A 841 1.01 -53.85 3.59
C GLN A 841 2.37 -53.18 3.90
N GLN A 842 3.45 -53.94 3.70
CA GLN A 842 4.80 -53.40 3.75
C GLN A 842 4.98 -52.32 2.68
N THR A 843 5.22 -51.12 3.16
CA THR A 843 5.39 -49.90 2.37
C THR A 843 6.73 -49.28 2.75
N ASN A 844 7.53 -48.91 1.75
CA ASN A 844 8.83 -48.28 2.01
C ASN A 844 8.68 -46.80 2.43
N THR A 845 7.50 -46.19 2.21
CA THR A 845 7.14 -44.82 2.57
C THR A 845 7.03 -44.64 4.09
N GLN A 846 7.26 -43.42 4.57
CA GLN A 846 6.99 -43.07 5.97
C GLN A 846 5.48 -43.08 6.26
N THR A 847 4.67 -42.59 5.34
CA THR A 847 3.19 -42.55 5.46
C THR A 847 2.59 -43.94 5.62
N GLY A 848 3.03 -44.91 4.82
CA GLY A 848 2.52 -46.28 4.86
C GLY A 848 2.83 -47.03 6.16
N ARG A 849 3.97 -46.72 6.81
CA ARG A 849 4.25 -47.19 8.18
C ARG A 849 3.27 -46.60 9.20
N VAL A 850 2.91 -45.31 9.05
CA VAL A 850 1.90 -44.66 9.90
C VAL A 850 0.51 -45.22 9.63
N ILE A 851 0.16 -45.56 8.38
CA ILE A 851 -1.05 -46.32 8.03
C ILE A 851 -1.09 -47.66 8.78
N ALA A 852 -0.02 -48.46 8.73
CA ALA A 852 0.02 -49.76 9.38
C ALA A 852 -0.12 -49.66 10.91
N ILE A 853 0.49 -48.63 11.54
CA ILE A 853 0.33 -48.33 12.97
C ILE A 853 -1.12 -47.95 13.27
N ASN A 854 -1.70 -46.97 12.56
CA ASN A 854 -3.07 -46.51 12.79
C ASN A 854 -4.11 -47.60 12.52
N ALA A 855 -3.87 -48.47 11.54
CA ALA A 855 -4.71 -49.65 11.28
C ALA A 855 -4.61 -50.67 12.41
N LYS A 856 -3.42 -50.92 12.97
CA LYS A 856 -3.25 -51.80 14.14
C LYS A 856 -3.97 -51.24 15.36
N THR A 857 -3.81 -49.94 15.65
CA THR A 857 -4.52 -49.29 16.76
C THR A 857 -6.04 -49.34 16.56
N LEU A 858 -6.54 -49.20 15.32
CA LEU A 858 -7.99 -49.29 15.06
C LEU A 858 -8.53 -50.72 15.27
N LEU A 859 -7.73 -51.75 15.01
CA LEU A 859 -8.07 -53.15 15.34
C LEU A 859 -8.00 -53.46 16.84
N GLU A 860 -7.32 -52.62 17.63
CA GLU A 860 -7.33 -52.72 19.11
C GLU A 860 -8.59 -52.05 19.72
N PHE A 861 -9.42 -51.40 18.90
CA PHE A 861 -10.75 -50.85 19.25
C PHE A 861 -11.93 -51.69 18.75
N PHE A 862 -11.70 -52.79 18.00
CA PHE A 862 -12.74 -53.64 17.39
C PHE A 862 -12.79 -55.04 18.01
#